data_AF-A0A1H7GRA8-F1
#
_entry.id   AF-A0A1H7GRA8-F1
#
_cell.length_a   1.000
_cell.length_b   1.000
_cell.length_c   1.000
_cell.angle_alpha   90.00
_cell.angle_beta   90.00
_cell.angle_gamma   90.00
#
_symmetry.space_group_name_H-M   'P 1'
#
loop_
_entity.id
_entity.type
_entity.pdbx_description
1 polymer ?
#
loop_
_entity_poly.entity_id
_entity_poly.type
_entity_poly.pdbx_seq_one_letter_code
_entity_poly.pdbx_strand_id
1 'polypeptide(L)'
;MAKTIIISNRLPVQLQISNGGITAVPSVGGLATGMKSVHSGGDSLWIGWSGLTDEEIPEELISKIDSALAEHGSSKVNLTEKEVDGFYYGFSNRTIWPLFHYFLEYSEFELESWEIYKAVNQKFADAILEKADNEDTIWIHDYQLMLVPQMVRAERPDISIGFFLHIPFPSYEIFRTLPWRKEVLLGLLGSDLIGFHTYDYERHFLSSVRRLLGLEVSFNDIYLDERVIKVDSFPMGIDYKKFSEAAKEHSQRSEEQKSELQKRLDTHKKSAPDAKFFLSIDRLDYTKGIAKRLKAFEYFLNKYPHYKEKVRLIILAVPSRSNVPQYQLLKREIDELVGRINGELSTVSWTPIWYFYRSMPFENLIDLYTSSDIAWLTPIRDGMNLVAKEYIATRTDKTGVLILSEMAGSANEMNESLLINPNNFEQIADSLNEAINMPKEEQIARNTVLQKRLERYNVEKWANDFMNSLINQKQKDQTYQTKRLSIDLMNTVMTDYKKAKRRLVFLDYDGTLAGFHNDPQKASPDEELYRLLDEISSQENTDMYLISGRDKETFTEWFLPKKYNMIVEHGVWISQGGEEFRMLENVKKDWMEKILPVLESFVDRTPGSFIEEKNYSLAWHYRKTDPDFGQKRSVELNTVLTSLIANDDLSVLNGNKVMEIKSSNVNKGRASMRVYSEHDYDFVFAIGDDWTDEFMFQELPKESVTIKVGRQKTQAKYFVDNTKNVRSILKRFAEKR
;
A
#
# COMPACT_ATOMS: atom_id res chain seq x y z
N MET A 1 18.59 -21.22 -9.63
CA MET A 1 18.69 -20.09 -8.68
C MET A 1 17.35 -19.39 -8.68
N ALA A 2 16.92 -18.80 -7.57
CA ALA A 2 15.69 -18.02 -7.54
C ALA A 2 15.80 -16.85 -8.52
N LYS A 3 14.83 -16.71 -9.43
CA LYS A 3 14.80 -15.61 -10.41
C LYS A 3 13.85 -14.50 -9.96
N THR A 4 14.11 -13.29 -10.47
CA THR A 4 13.16 -12.18 -10.36
C THR A 4 12.32 -12.11 -11.63
N ILE A 5 11.00 -12.24 -11.49
CA ILE A 5 10.05 -12.14 -12.58
C ILE A 5 9.37 -10.77 -12.50
N ILE A 6 9.57 -9.94 -13.49
CA ILE A 6 9.00 -8.59 -13.59
C ILE A 6 7.77 -8.65 -14.49
N ILE A 7 6.66 -8.05 -14.06
CA ILE A 7 5.41 -8.08 -14.80
C ILE A 7 4.89 -6.66 -14.98
N SER A 8 4.65 -6.28 -16.24
CA SER A 8 4.02 -5.01 -16.57
C SER A 8 3.13 -5.18 -17.79
N ASN A 9 2.16 -4.28 -17.95
CA ASN A 9 1.27 -4.29 -19.11
C ASN A 9 2.03 -4.38 -20.45
N ARG A 10 3.09 -3.57 -20.64
CA ARG A 10 3.92 -3.58 -21.86
C ARG A 10 5.28 -4.21 -21.59
N LEU A 11 5.84 -4.90 -22.58
CA LEU A 11 7.23 -5.36 -22.55
C LEU A 11 8.26 -4.21 -22.64
N PRO A 12 9.49 -4.41 -22.15
CA PRO A 12 10.57 -3.44 -22.25
C PRO A 12 11.14 -3.33 -23.67
N VAL A 13 10.64 -4.14 -24.60
CA VAL A 13 10.93 -4.13 -26.03
C VAL A 13 9.63 -4.02 -26.82
N GLN A 14 9.68 -3.30 -27.93
CA GLN A 14 8.64 -3.18 -28.94
C GLN A 14 9.07 -3.98 -30.17
N LEU A 15 8.16 -4.80 -30.68
CA LEU A 15 8.38 -5.54 -31.91
C LEU A 15 8.09 -4.65 -33.12
N GLN A 16 9.04 -4.57 -34.05
CA GLN A 16 8.85 -3.99 -35.37
C GLN A 16 8.90 -5.12 -36.42
N ILE A 17 7.79 -5.26 -37.16
CA ILE A 17 7.68 -6.23 -38.25
C ILE A 17 7.92 -5.49 -39.56
N SER A 18 8.97 -5.87 -40.30
CA SER A 18 9.29 -5.27 -41.61
C SER A 18 9.85 -6.33 -42.56
N ASN A 19 9.33 -6.40 -43.79
CA ASN A 19 9.80 -7.32 -44.85
C ASN A 19 9.93 -8.80 -44.42
N GLY A 20 9.02 -9.30 -43.58
CA GLY A 20 9.05 -10.67 -43.05
C GLY A 20 10.10 -10.94 -41.96
N GLY A 21 10.88 -9.93 -41.57
CA GLY A 21 11.78 -9.94 -40.42
C GLY A 21 11.18 -9.25 -39.20
N ILE A 22 11.60 -9.68 -38.01
CA ILE A 22 11.15 -9.15 -36.72
C ILE A 22 12.35 -8.56 -36.01
N THR A 23 12.26 -7.29 -35.64
CA THR A 23 13.30 -6.61 -34.85
C THR A 23 12.70 -6.14 -33.53
N ALA A 24 13.30 -6.54 -32.42
CA ALA A 24 12.95 -6.02 -31.11
C ALA A 24 13.74 -4.74 -30.83
N VAL A 25 13.04 -3.63 -30.60
CA VAL A 25 13.65 -2.32 -30.30
C VAL A 25 13.26 -1.95 -28.87
N PRO A 26 14.15 -1.38 -28.03
CA PRO A 26 13.79 -0.97 -26.68
C PRO A 26 12.57 -0.05 -26.63
N SER A 27 11.61 -0.37 -25.76
CA SER A 27 10.42 0.43 -25.53
C SER A 27 10.78 1.78 -24.91
N VAL A 28 10.14 2.85 -25.37
CA VAL A 28 10.31 4.20 -24.83
C VAL A 28 9.42 4.35 -23.59
N GLY A 29 10.00 4.26 -22.40
CA GLY A 29 9.26 4.41 -21.14
C GLY A 29 10.13 4.42 -19.89
N GLY A 30 9.69 5.13 -18.84
CA GLY A 30 10.40 5.29 -17.58
C GLY A 30 10.68 3.99 -16.85
N LEU A 31 9.70 3.06 -16.83
CA LEU A 31 9.85 1.73 -16.21
C LEU A 31 10.89 0.86 -16.94
N ALA A 32 10.76 0.69 -18.25
CA ALA A 32 11.67 -0.13 -19.05
C ALA A 32 13.11 0.40 -19.03
N THR A 33 13.28 1.73 -19.09
CA THR A 33 14.60 2.37 -18.98
C THR A 33 15.17 2.20 -17.59
N GLY A 34 14.33 2.35 -16.57
CA GLY A 34 14.71 2.30 -15.15
C GLY A 34 15.12 0.91 -14.65
N MET A 35 14.45 -0.11 -15.17
CA MET A 35 14.63 -1.50 -14.75
C MET A 35 15.69 -2.24 -15.56
N LYS A 36 16.35 -1.59 -16.52
CA LYS A 36 17.35 -2.23 -17.38
C LYS A 36 18.52 -2.80 -16.56
N SER A 37 18.98 -2.11 -15.52
CA SER A 37 20.07 -2.59 -14.64
C SER A 37 19.65 -3.79 -13.78
N VAL A 38 18.40 -3.80 -13.30
CA VAL A 38 17.81 -4.95 -12.58
C VAL A 38 17.66 -6.16 -13.49
N HIS A 39 17.24 -5.93 -14.74
CA HIS A 39 17.02 -6.97 -15.74
C HIS A 39 18.31 -7.49 -16.40
N SER A 40 19.40 -6.72 -16.36
CA SER A 40 20.69 -7.12 -16.96
C SER A 40 21.63 -7.84 -15.98
N GLY A 41 21.33 -7.80 -14.68
CA GLY A 41 22.24 -8.21 -13.60
C GLY A 41 22.05 -9.63 -13.06
N GLY A 42 21.00 -10.37 -13.45
CA GLY A 42 20.71 -11.72 -12.94
C GLY A 42 19.80 -12.55 -13.85
N ASP A 43 19.49 -13.78 -13.44
CA ASP A 43 18.42 -14.60 -14.04
C ASP A 43 17.08 -13.89 -13.81
N SER A 44 16.67 -13.00 -14.74
CA SER A 44 15.41 -12.27 -14.67
C SER A 44 14.55 -12.49 -15.91
N LEU A 45 13.24 -12.57 -15.70
CA LEU A 45 12.25 -12.75 -16.76
C LEU A 45 11.25 -11.60 -16.73
N TRP A 46 10.97 -10.99 -17.89
CA TRP A 46 9.96 -9.96 -18.03
C TRP A 46 8.72 -10.50 -18.74
N ILE A 47 7.56 -10.45 -18.09
CA ILE A 47 6.28 -10.88 -18.67
C ILE A 47 5.42 -9.65 -18.99
N GLY A 48 4.88 -9.57 -20.20
CA GLY A 48 4.06 -8.42 -20.62
C GLY A 48 3.45 -8.56 -22.01
N TRP A 49 2.55 -7.65 -22.38
CA TRP A 49 2.02 -7.62 -23.74
C TRP A 49 3.05 -7.02 -24.71
N SER A 50 3.24 -7.69 -25.86
CA SER A 50 4.17 -7.30 -26.93
C SER A 50 3.75 -6.02 -27.66
N GLY A 51 2.48 -5.65 -27.53
CA GLY A 51 1.89 -4.51 -28.21
C GLY A 51 1.22 -4.80 -29.54
N LEU A 52 1.21 -6.07 -29.95
CA LEU A 52 0.47 -6.58 -31.10
C LEU A 52 -0.66 -7.46 -30.60
N THR A 53 -1.84 -7.37 -31.20
CA THR A 53 -2.95 -8.27 -30.89
C THR A 53 -2.77 -9.63 -31.54
N ASP A 54 -3.49 -10.65 -31.06
CA ASP A 54 -3.46 -11.98 -31.66
C ASP A 54 -3.87 -11.96 -33.14
N GLU A 55 -4.78 -11.06 -33.50
CA GLU A 55 -5.25 -10.84 -34.88
C GLU A 55 -4.19 -10.16 -35.77
N GLU A 56 -3.29 -9.36 -35.20
CA GLU A 56 -2.19 -8.69 -35.90
C GLU A 56 -0.97 -9.60 -36.12
N ILE A 57 -0.87 -10.72 -35.39
CA ILE A 57 0.29 -11.62 -35.43
C ILE A 57 0.03 -12.75 -36.43
N PRO A 58 0.80 -12.84 -37.54
CA PRO A 58 0.72 -13.99 -38.44
C PRO A 58 1.18 -15.28 -37.72
N GLU A 59 0.45 -16.38 -37.89
CA GLU A 59 0.76 -17.67 -37.24
C GLU A 59 2.20 -18.13 -37.48
N GLU A 60 2.71 -17.94 -38.70
CA GLU A 60 4.07 -18.30 -39.11
C GLU A 60 5.18 -17.54 -38.35
N LEU A 61 4.84 -16.39 -37.76
CA LEU A 61 5.77 -15.54 -37.02
C LEU A 61 5.74 -15.77 -35.52
N ILE A 62 4.77 -16.52 -34.97
CA ILE A 62 4.61 -16.72 -33.51
C ILE A 62 5.90 -17.26 -32.89
N SER A 63 6.45 -18.35 -33.42
CA SER A 63 7.68 -18.97 -32.87
C SER A 63 8.91 -18.05 -32.99
N LYS A 64 8.98 -17.25 -34.06
CA LYS A 64 10.06 -16.27 -34.24
C LYS A 64 9.96 -15.12 -33.24
N ILE A 65 8.73 -14.66 -32.95
CA ILE A 65 8.47 -13.67 -31.91
C ILE A 65 8.90 -14.20 -30.56
N ASP A 66 8.50 -15.42 -30.20
CA ASP A 66 8.82 -16.00 -28.89
C ASP A 66 10.32 -16.19 -28.71
N SER A 67 11.02 -16.61 -29.77
CA SER A 67 12.48 -16.74 -29.76
C SER A 67 13.16 -15.37 -29.59
N ALA A 68 12.73 -14.36 -30.35
CA ALA A 68 13.28 -13.01 -30.25
C ALA A 68 13.03 -12.36 -28.89
N LEU A 69 11.88 -12.59 -28.27
CA LEU A 69 11.57 -12.10 -26.92
C LEU A 69 12.40 -12.85 -25.87
N ALA A 70 12.56 -14.16 -26.00
CA ALA A 70 13.36 -14.97 -25.08
C ALA A 70 14.84 -14.55 -25.07
N GLU A 71 15.41 -14.15 -26.20
CA GLU A 71 16.77 -13.58 -26.29
C GLU A 71 16.94 -12.30 -25.45
N HIS A 72 15.85 -11.58 -25.18
CA HIS A 72 15.81 -10.41 -24.32
C HIS A 72 15.30 -10.71 -22.91
N GLY A 73 15.22 -11.98 -22.51
CA GLY A 73 14.68 -12.40 -21.22
C GLY A 73 13.21 -11.98 -21.05
N SER A 74 12.43 -11.95 -22.12
CA SER A 74 11.04 -11.50 -22.14
C SER A 74 10.10 -12.62 -22.59
N SER A 75 8.86 -12.60 -22.09
CA SER A 75 7.79 -13.52 -22.47
C SER A 75 6.49 -12.75 -22.65
N LYS A 76 5.75 -13.04 -23.73
CA LYS A 76 4.55 -12.28 -24.08
C LYS A 76 3.30 -12.84 -23.41
N VAL A 77 2.34 -11.96 -23.12
CA VAL A 77 0.94 -12.30 -22.88
C VAL A 77 0.13 -11.94 -24.12
N ASN A 78 -0.63 -12.91 -24.63
CA ASN A 78 -1.45 -12.80 -25.83
C ASN A 78 -2.80 -12.17 -25.52
N LEU A 79 -3.14 -11.12 -26.28
CA LEU A 79 -4.37 -10.35 -26.12
C LEU A 79 -5.04 -10.17 -27.48
N THR A 80 -6.33 -10.43 -27.53
CA THR A 80 -7.19 -10.13 -28.68
C THR A 80 -7.49 -8.63 -28.77
N GLU A 81 -7.94 -8.17 -29.94
CA GLU A 81 -8.42 -6.79 -30.12
C GLU A 81 -9.52 -6.44 -29.11
N LYS A 82 -10.50 -7.34 -28.91
CA LYS A 82 -11.58 -7.14 -27.92
C LYS A 82 -11.04 -6.97 -26.51
N GLU A 83 -10.04 -7.76 -26.13
CA GLU A 83 -9.40 -7.64 -24.82
C GLU A 83 -8.64 -6.32 -24.69
N VAL A 84 -7.86 -5.91 -25.69
CA VAL A 84 -7.16 -4.62 -25.67
C VAL A 84 -8.16 -3.47 -25.52
N ASP A 85 -9.28 -3.52 -26.23
CA ASP A 85 -10.33 -2.51 -26.14
C ASP A 85 -10.98 -2.46 -24.74
N GLY A 86 -11.39 -3.60 -24.19
CA GLY A 86 -12.06 -3.64 -22.88
C GLY A 86 -11.13 -3.44 -21.67
N PHE A 87 -9.91 -3.98 -21.72
CA PHE A 87 -8.94 -3.93 -20.62
C PHE A 87 -8.07 -2.67 -20.66
N TYR A 88 -7.41 -2.38 -21.80
CA TYR A 88 -6.45 -1.29 -21.88
C TYR A 88 -7.15 0.04 -22.19
N TYR A 89 -7.94 0.13 -23.26
CA TYR A 89 -8.63 1.38 -23.60
C TYR A 89 -9.86 1.62 -22.71
N GLY A 90 -10.57 0.55 -22.31
CA GLY A 90 -11.69 0.53 -21.39
C GLY A 90 -11.25 0.70 -19.94
N PHE A 91 -11.29 -0.36 -19.14
CA PHE A 91 -11.17 -0.27 -17.68
C PHE A 91 -9.91 0.47 -17.21
N SER A 92 -8.74 0.17 -17.80
CA SER A 92 -7.49 0.81 -17.39
C SER A 92 -7.49 2.33 -17.65
N ASN A 93 -7.88 2.78 -18.85
CA ASN A 93 -7.70 4.18 -19.27
C ASN A 93 -8.98 5.04 -19.29
N ARG A 94 -10.18 4.44 -19.23
CA ARG A 94 -11.48 5.11 -19.06
C ARG A 94 -12.05 4.97 -17.65
N THR A 95 -11.59 4.03 -16.82
CA THR A 95 -12.02 3.91 -15.41
C THR A 95 -10.92 4.29 -14.43
N ILE A 96 -9.83 3.52 -14.39
CA ILE A 96 -8.81 3.65 -13.33
C ILE A 96 -7.97 4.91 -13.52
N TRP A 97 -7.43 5.16 -14.71
CA TRP A 97 -6.60 6.33 -14.99
C TRP A 97 -7.28 7.66 -14.62
N PRO A 98 -8.47 8.01 -15.13
CA PRO A 98 -9.13 9.26 -14.76
C PRO A 98 -9.42 9.32 -13.26
N LEU A 99 -9.94 8.24 -12.66
CA LEU A 99 -10.31 8.20 -11.25
C LEU A 99 -9.12 8.45 -10.32
N PHE A 100 -8.00 7.76 -10.57
CA PHE A 100 -6.80 7.85 -9.74
C PHE A 100 -6.09 9.19 -9.89
N HIS A 101 -6.33 9.90 -11.01
CA HIS A 101 -5.87 11.26 -11.25
C HIS A 101 -6.90 12.35 -10.89
N TYR A 102 -8.01 11.98 -10.23
CA TYR A 102 -9.04 12.89 -9.70
C TYR A 102 -9.91 13.56 -10.78
N PHE A 103 -10.01 12.95 -11.95
CA PHE A 103 -10.92 13.34 -13.04
C PHE A 103 -12.16 12.44 -13.02
N LEU A 104 -12.99 12.55 -11.97
CA LEU A 104 -14.17 11.70 -11.80
C LEU A 104 -15.15 11.86 -12.95
N GLU A 105 -15.24 13.07 -13.52
CA GLU A 105 -16.07 13.39 -14.67
C GLU A 105 -15.69 12.64 -15.94
N TYR A 106 -14.47 12.09 -16.01
CA TYR A 106 -14.00 11.28 -17.14
C TYR A 106 -14.03 9.78 -16.83
N SER A 107 -14.42 9.39 -15.61
CA SER A 107 -14.43 7.99 -15.19
C SER A 107 -15.71 7.29 -15.62
N GLU A 108 -15.57 6.18 -16.33
CA GLU A 108 -16.68 5.39 -16.85
C GLU A 108 -16.71 4.02 -16.15
N PHE A 109 -17.89 3.57 -15.71
CA PHE A 109 -18.04 2.35 -14.91
C PHE A 109 -18.86 1.30 -15.68
N GLU A 110 -18.22 0.64 -16.65
CA GLU A 110 -18.84 -0.39 -17.48
C GLU A 110 -18.52 -1.80 -16.98
N LEU A 111 -19.55 -2.63 -16.77
CA LEU A 111 -19.40 -4.00 -16.29
C LEU A 111 -18.64 -4.89 -17.29
N GLU A 112 -18.88 -4.75 -18.60
CA GLU A 112 -18.16 -5.53 -19.61
C GLU A 112 -16.66 -5.26 -19.57
N SER A 113 -16.27 -3.98 -19.48
CA SER A 113 -14.87 -3.58 -19.33
C SER A 113 -14.23 -4.16 -18.05
N TRP A 114 -14.97 -4.23 -16.94
CA TRP A 114 -14.49 -4.88 -15.71
C TRP A 114 -14.30 -6.40 -15.86
N GLU A 115 -15.24 -7.11 -16.48
CA GLU A 115 -15.11 -8.54 -16.71
C GLU A 115 -13.92 -8.87 -17.62
N ILE A 116 -13.70 -8.06 -18.66
CA ILE A 116 -12.51 -8.18 -19.52
C ILE A 116 -11.24 -7.86 -18.72
N TYR A 117 -11.27 -6.85 -17.84
CA TYR A 117 -10.12 -6.53 -16.99
C TYR A 117 -9.71 -7.69 -16.08
N LYS A 118 -10.68 -8.36 -15.46
CA LYS A 118 -10.44 -9.60 -14.69
C LYS A 118 -9.89 -10.71 -15.57
N ALA A 119 -10.49 -10.96 -16.73
CA ALA A 119 -10.06 -12.03 -17.64
C ALA A 119 -8.61 -11.84 -18.11
N VAL A 120 -8.24 -10.60 -18.45
CA VAL A 120 -6.86 -10.27 -18.83
C VAL A 120 -5.92 -10.40 -17.63
N ASN A 121 -6.29 -9.91 -16.44
CA ASN A 121 -5.47 -10.12 -15.24
C ASN A 121 -5.25 -11.62 -14.95
N GLN A 122 -6.24 -12.48 -15.20
CA GLN A 122 -6.09 -13.93 -15.09
C GLN A 122 -5.07 -14.47 -16.10
N LYS A 123 -5.10 -14.05 -17.37
CA LYS A 123 -4.08 -14.43 -18.37
C LYS A 123 -2.67 -14.06 -17.92
N PHE A 124 -2.49 -12.89 -17.32
CA PHE A 124 -1.20 -12.48 -16.75
C PHE A 124 -0.79 -13.37 -15.58
N ALA A 125 -1.72 -13.71 -14.68
CA ALA A 125 -1.47 -14.62 -13.58
C ALA A 125 -1.08 -16.03 -14.08
N ASP A 126 -1.79 -16.56 -15.07
CA ASP A 126 -1.51 -17.87 -15.67
C ASP A 126 -0.11 -17.91 -16.31
N ALA A 127 0.27 -16.84 -17.03
CA ALA A 127 1.61 -16.71 -17.61
C ALA A 127 2.72 -16.66 -16.55
N ILE A 128 2.47 -16.05 -15.38
CA ILE A 128 3.40 -16.09 -14.25
C ILE A 128 3.49 -17.53 -13.72
N LEU A 129 2.35 -18.18 -13.47
CA LEU A 129 2.30 -19.52 -12.88
C LEU A 129 2.95 -20.60 -13.76
N GLU A 130 2.92 -20.44 -15.08
CA GLU A 130 3.60 -21.33 -16.02
C GLU A 130 5.14 -21.23 -15.91
N LYS A 131 5.67 -20.05 -15.57
CA LYS A 131 7.11 -19.77 -15.59
C LYS A 131 7.74 -19.67 -14.20
N ALA A 132 6.96 -19.50 -13.14
CA ALA A 132 7.46 -19.26 -11.79
C ALA A 132 7.64 -20.55 -10.97
N ASP A 133 8.78 -20.65 -10.31
CA ASP A 133 9.07 -21.65 -9.28
C ASP A 133 8.81 -21.07 -7.87
N ASN A 134 8.68 -21.93 -6.85
CA ASN A 134 8.30 -21.49 -5.49
C ASN A 134 9.30 -20.53 -4.81
N GLU A 135 10.57 -20.56 -5.23
CA GLU A 135 11.62 -19.69 -4.67
C GLU A 135 11.72 -18.35 -5.38
N ASP A 136 10.99 -18.15 -6.49
CA ASP A 136 11.06 -16.95 -7.29
C ASP A 136 10.41 -15.75 -6.62
N THR A 137 10.84 -14.57 -7.06
CA THR A 137 10.27 -13.29 -6.62
C THR A 137 9.52 -12.65 -7.78
N ILE A 138 8.24 -12.37 -7.57
CA ILE A 138 7.33 -11.77 -8.54
C ILE A 138 7.24 -10.27 -8.24
N TRP A 139 7.51 -9.42 -9.22
CA TRP A 139 7.35 -7.98 -9.09
C TRP A 139 6.39 -7.43 -10.14
N ILE A 140 5.17 -7.11 -9.70
CA ILE A 140 4.05 -6.67 -10.54
C ILE A 140 4.00 -5.14 -10.56
N HIS A 141 3.80 -4.57 -11.73
CA HIS A 141 3.76 -3.13 -11.93
C HIS A 141 2.41 -2.64 -12.45
N ASP A 142 1.97 -1.60 -11.77
CA ASP A 142 1.02 -0.58 -12.21
C ASP A 142 -0.45 -0.99 -12.29
N TYR A 143 -1.28 0.02 -12.50
CA TYR A 143 -2.73 -0.02 -12.34
C TYR A 143 -3.47 -0.97 -13.30
N GLN A 144 -2.82 -1.46 -14.36
CA GLN A 144 -3.45 -2.42 -15.24
C GLN A 144 -3.53 -3.82 -14.61
N LEU A 145 -2.66 -4.13 -13.62
CA LEU A 145 -2.47 -5.49 -13.11
C LEU A 145 -2.79 -5.61 -11.61
N MET A 146 -3.74 -4.83 -11.11
CA MET A 146 -4.04 -4.75 -9.67
C MET A 146 -4.66 -6.02 -9.08
N LEU A 147 -5.17 -6.96 -9.91
CA LEU A 147 -5.76 -8.22 -9.44
C LEU A 147 -4.78 -9.40 -9.50
N VAL A 148 -3.73 -9.27 -10.31
CA VAL A 148 -2.72 -10.32 -10.50
C VAL A 148 -2.10 -10.80 -9.18
N PRO A 149 -1.75 -9.95 -8.20
CA PRO A 149 -1.11 -10.44 -6.98
C PRO A 149 -1.97 -11.48 -6.26
N GLN A 150 -3.27 -11.23 -6.07
CA GLN A 150 -4.17 -12.16 -5.41
C GLN A 150 -4.42 -13.43 -6.25
N MET A 151 -4.49 -13.30 -7.57
CA MET A 151 -4.67 -14.45 -8.48
C MET A 151 -3.48 -15.41 -8.41
N VAL A 152 -2.25 -14.89 -8.43
CA VAL A 152 -1.03 -15.71 -8.29
C VAL A 152 -0.95 -16.31 -6.88
N ARG A 153 -1.23 -15.51 -5.84
CA ARG A 153 -1.20 -15.94 -4.44
C ARG A 153 -2.15 -17.10 -4.15
N ALA A 154 -3.32 -17.14 -4.80
CA ALA A 154 -4.28 -18.22 -4.63
C ALA A 154 -3.74 -19.60 -5.05
N GLU A 155 -2.93 -19.63 -6.12
CA GLU A 155 -2.31 -20.86 -6.66
C GLU A 155 -0.90 -21.14 -6.10
N ARG A 156 -0.24 -20.10 -5.56
CA ARG A 156 1.08 -20.15 -4.94
C ARG A 156 1.08 -19.35 -3.63
N PRO A 157 0.67 -19.95 -2.50
CA PRO A 157 0.56 -19.25 -1.22
C PRO A 157 1.89 -18.67 -0.72
N ASP A 158 3.00 -19.37 -0.96
CA ASP A 158 4.31 -19.07 -0.37
C ASP A 158 5.26 -18.23 -1.26
N ILE A 159 4.88 -17.94 -2.51
CA ILE A 159 5.75 -17.21 -3.46
C ILE A 159 5.95 -15.75 -3.03
N SER A 160 7.10 -15.13 -3.28
CA SER A 160 7.26 -13.71 -2.90
C SER A 160 6.64 -12.79 -3.96
N ILE A 161 5.75 -11.87 -3.57
CA ILE A 161 5.07 -10.95 -4.51
C ILE A 161 5.21 -9.51 -4.04
N GLY A 162 5.86 -8.67 -4.83
CA GLY A 162 5.83 -7.22 -4.72
C GLY A 162 4.89 -6.60 -5.75
N PHE A 163 4.17 -5.54 -5.38
CA PHE A 163 3.41 -4.70 -6.31
C PHE A 163 3.88 -3.24 -6.20
N PHE A 164 4.00 -2.54 -7.32
CA PHE A 164 4.32 -1.11 -7.33
C PHE A 164 3.35 -0.32 -8.22
N LEU A 165 2.71 0.72 -7.66
CA LEU A 165 1.81 1.63 -8.39
C LEU A 165 2.55 2.88 -8.87
N HIS A 166 2.58 3.12 -10.19
CA HIS A 166 3.30 4.27 -10.79
C HIS A 166 2.44 5.53 -10.96
N ILE A 167 1.13 5.38 -10.79
CA ILE A 167 0.18 6.49 -10.78
C ILE A 167 -0.17 6.88 -9.33
N PRO A 168 -0.79 8.04 -9.09
CA PRO A 168 -1.28 8.39 -7.76
C PRO A 168 -2.28 7.35 -7.26
N PHE A 169 -2.31 7.10 -5.95
CA PHE A 169 -3.46 6.45 -5.32
C PHE A 169 -4.43 7.53 -4.79
N PRO A 170 -5.72 7.49 -5.15
CA PRO A 170 -6.65 8.54 -4.78
C PRO A 170 -7.07 8.48 -3.31
N SER A 171 -7.48 9.62 -2.76
CA SER A 171 -8.05 9.67 -1.42
C SER A 171 -9.29 8.79 -1.32
N TYR A 172 -9.63 8.35 -0.11
CA TYR A 172 -10.77 7.47 0.15
C TYR A 172 -12.08 7.98 -0.49
N GLU A 173 -12.34 9.28 -0.45
CA GLU A 173 -13.58 9.87 -1.01
C GLU A 173 -13.69 9.71 -2.52
N ILE A 174 -12.56 9.73 -3.23
CA ILE A 174 -12.53 9.47 -4.67
C ILE A 174 -12.54 7.97 -4.92
N PHE A 175 -11.68 7.21 -4.22
CA PHE A 175 -11.55 5.77 -4.43
C PHE A 175 -12.87 5.01 -4.18
N ARG A 176 -13.67 5.45 -3.20
CA ARG A 176 -14.93 4.77 -2.83
C ARG A 176 -16.01 4.85 -3.91
N THR A 177 -15.86 5.73 -4.91
CA THR A 177 -16.80 5.81 -6.04
C THR A 177 -16.64 4.64 -7.02
N LEU A 178 -15.48 3.97 -7.03
CA LEU A 178 -15.25 2.77 -7.83
C LEU A 178 -16.19 1.64 -7.38
N PRO A 179 -17.02 1.06 -8.27
CA PRO A 179 -17.91 -0.04 -7.90
C PRO A 179 -17.15 -1.26 -7.36
N TRP A 180 -16.06 -1.64 -8.03
CA TRP A 180 -15.22 -2.81 -7.73
C TRP A 180 -14.05 -2.50 -6.78
N ARG A 181 -14.21 -1.48 -5.93
CA ARG A 181 -13.17 -1.01 -5.00
C ARG A 181 -12.67 -2.09 -4.04
N LYS A 182 -13.54 -3.01 -3.60
CA LYS A 182 -13.14 -4.07 -2.66
C LYS A 182 -12.27 -5.11 -3.37
N GLU A 183 -12.67 -5.51 -4.57
CA GLU A 183 -11.97 -6.45 -5.43
C GLU A 183 -10.59 -5.94 -5.81
N VAL A 184 -10.46 -4.64 -6.15
CA VAL A 184 -9.16 -4.01 -6.42
C VAL A 184 -8.27 -4.00 -5.18
N LEU A 185 -8.79 -3.63 -4.00
CA LEU A 185 -8.00 -3.66 -2.76
C LEU A 185 -7.55 -5.08 -2.41
N LEU A 186 -8.46 -6.06 -2.48
CA LEU A 186 -8.14 -7.47 -2.23
C LEU A 186 -7.12 -8.00 -3.24
N GLY A 187 -7.24 -7.60 -4.51
CA GLY A 187 -6.26 -7.89 -5.56
C GLY A 187 -4.85 -7.48 -5.18
N LEU A 188 -4.70 -6.24 -4.69
CA LEU A 188 -3.43 -5.68 -4.23
C LEU A 188 -2.89 -6.36 -2.96
N LEU A 189 -3.77 -6.74 -2.03
CA LEU A 189 -3.39 -7.44 -0.78
C LEU A 189 -2.89 -8.87 -1.01
N GLY A 190 -2.95 -9.39 -2.24
CA GLY A 190 -2.22 -10.59 -2.62
C GLY A 190 -0.70 -10.44 -2.51
N SER A 191 -0.17 -9.21 -2.54
CA SER A 191 1.27 -8.89 -2.39
C SER A 191 1.76 -9.00 -0.95
N ASP A 192 3.07 -9.21 -0.77
CA ASP A 192 3.78 -9.10 0.50
C ASP A 192 4.28 -7.67 0.74
N LEU A 193 4.63 -6.95 -0.34
CA LEU A 193 4.99 -5.53 -0.34
C LEU A 193 4.21 -4.77 -1.40
N ILE A 194 3.57 -3.66 -1.00
CA ILE A 194 2.92 -2.70 -1.90
C ILE A 194 3.67 -1.38 -1.84
N GLY A 195 4.22 -0.94 -2.98
CA GLY A 195 4.98 0.30 -3.10
C GLY A 195 4.22 1.39 -3.81
N PHE A 196 4.37 2.62 -3.32
CA PHE A 196 3.89 3.85 -3.95
C PHE A 196 5.02 4.85 -4.17
N HIS A 197 4.78 5.87 -4.98
CA HIS A 197 5.77 6.93 -5.19
C HIS A 197 5.94 7.89 -4.00
N THR A 198 4.88 8.16 -3.25
CA THR A 198 4.87 9.20 -2.20
C THR A 198 4.12 8.70 -0.98
N TYR A 199 4.45 9.28 0.18
CA TYR A 199 3.76 9.00 1.43
C TYR A 199 2.25 9.32 1.38
N ASP A 200 1.83 10.33 0.60
CA ASP A 200 0.41 10.67 0.47
C ASP A 200 -0.39 9.54 -0.18
N TYR A 201 0.15 8.91 -1.22
CA TYR A 201 -0.49 7.80 -1.92
C TYR A 201 -0.58 6.56 -1.03
N GLU A 202 0.51 6.27 -0.32
CA GLU A 202 0.58 5.23 0.71
C GLU A 202 -0.51 5.44 1.78
N ARG A 203 -0.57 6.65 2.36
CA ARG A 203 -1.59 6.99 3.38
C ARG A 203 -3.01 6.84 2.85
N HIS A 204 -3.26 7.26 1.60
CA HIS A 204 -4.58 7.12 0.99
C HIS A 204 -4.99 5.66 0.76
N PHE A 205 -4.04 4.81 0.38
CA PHE A 205 -4.26 3.37 0.27
C PHE A 205 -4.60 2.76 1.63
N LEU A 206 -3.78 3.02 2.66
CA LEU A 206 -4.02 2.51 4.02
C LEU A 206 -5.37 2.98 4.59
N SER A 207 -5.73 4.24 4.37
CA SER A 207 -7.05 4.76 4.74
C SER A 207 -8.19 4.03 4.02
N SER A 208 -8.01 3.68 2.74
CA SER A 208 -9.02 2.98 1.96
C SER A 208 -9.18 1.54 2.43
N VAL A 209 -8.08 0.85 2.76
CA VAL A 209 -8.10 -0.49 3.35
C VAL A 209 -8.84 -0.49 4.70
N ARG A 210 -8.49 0.40 5.63
CA ARG A 210 -9.16 0.52 6.94
C ARG A 210 -10.67 0.73 6.80
N ARG A 211 -11.08 1.65 5.93
CA ARG A 211 -12.48 2.08 5.81
C ARG A 211 -13.34 1.13 4.98
N LEU A 212 -12.80 0.50 3.92
CA LEU A 212 -13.57 -0.35 3.01
C LEU A 212 -13.53 -1.83 3.36
N LEU A 213 -12.40 -2.31 3.88
CA LEU A 213 -12.21 -3.72 4.25
C LEU A 213 -12.28 -3.95 5.76
N GLY A 214 -12.16 -2.89 6.58
CA GLY A 214 -12.21 -3.01 8.04
C GLY A 214 -10.96 -3.65 8.66
N LEU A 215 -9.91 -3.85 7.86
CA LEU A 215 -8.66 -4.48 8.28
C LEU A 215 -7.87 -3.57 9.22
N GLU A 216 -7.17 -4.20 10.16
CA GLU A 216 -6.24 -3.52 11.04
C GLU A 216 -4.95 -3.17 10.30
N VAL A 217 -4.51 -1.94 10.52
CA VAL A 217 -3.27 -1.43 9.96
C VAL A 217 -2.48 -0.82 11.10
N SER A 218 -1.32 -1.40 11.41
CA SER A 218 -0.39 -0.87 12.40
C SER A 218 0.81 -0.28 11.67
N PHE A 219 1.04 1.02 11.85
CA PHE A 219 2.00 1.77 11.03
C PHE A 219 1.72 1.57 9.54
N ASN A 220 2.56 0.76 8.90
CA ASN A 220 2.60 0.49 7.48
C ASN A 220 2.31 -0.99 7.16
N ASP A 221 1.96 -1.77 8.18
CA ASP A 221 1.68 -3.20 8.09
C ASP A 221 0.17 -3.43 8.16
N ILE A 222 -0.35 -4.16 7.18
CA ILE A 222 -1.74 -4.59 7.10
C ILE A 222 -1.79 -6.05 7.53
N TYR A 223 -2.59 -6.36 8.55
CA TYR A 223 -2.77 -7.73 9.01
C TYR A 223 -3.96 -8.35 8.29
N LEU A 224 -3.70 -9.40 7.51
CA LEU A 224 -4.71 -10.14 6.77
C LEU A 224 -4.52 -11.64 7.04
N ASP A 225 -5.43 -12.22 7.82
CA ASP A 225 -5.41 -13.61 8.24
C ASP A 225 -4.04 -14.05 8.80
N GLU A 226 -3.31 -14.85 8.03
CA GLU A 226 -2.01 -15.41 8.38
C GLU A 226 -0.83 -14.54 7.94
N ARG A 227 -1.06 -13.47 7.18
CA ARG A 227 -0.06 -12.68 6.48
C ARG A 227 0.01 -11.24 6.96
N VAL A 228 1.22 -10.68 6.90
CA VAL A 228 1.46 -9.26 7.12
C VAL A 228 1.90 -8.65 5.79
N ILE A 229 1.06 -7.76 5.24
CA ILE A 229 1.36 -7.04 4.01
C ILE A 229 1.98 -5.70 4.39
N LYS A 230 3.22 -5.47 3.95
CA LYS A 230 3.88 -4.19 4.15
C LYS A 230 3.50 -3.20 3.04
N VAL A 231 3.29 -1.95 3.40
CA VAL A 231 3.06 -0.84 2.47
C VAL A 231 4.11 0.24 2.69
N ASP A 232 4.72 0.75 1.63
CA ASP A 232 5.80 1.75 1.79
C ASP A 232 5.89 2.67 0.56
N SER A 233 6.66 3.74 0.68
CA SER A 233 6.87 4.72 -0.38
C SER A 233 8.31 4.71 -0.91
N PHE A 234 8.44 4.53 -2.22
CA PHE A 234 9.70 4.54 -2.96
C PHE A 234 9.59 5.49 -4.16
N PRO A 235 10.11 6.72 -4.05
CA PRO A 235 10.02 7.69 -5.14
C PRO A 235 10.90 7.27 -6.31
N MET A 236 10.31 7.00 -7.48
CA MET A 236 11.09 6.48 -8.60
C MET A 236 12.05 7.55 -9.16
N GLY A 237 13.33 7.22 -9.24
CA GLY A 237 14.37 8.04 -9.87
C GLY A 237 14.46 7.82 -11.38
N ILE A 238 15.46 8.46 -11.99
CA ILE A 238 15.85 8.23 -13.39
C ILE A 238 17.23 7.58 -13.45
N ASP A 239 17.64 7.12 -14.63
CA ASP A 239 19.03 6.81 -14.92
C ASP A 239 19.83 8.13 -15.05
N TYR A 240 20.22 8.69 -13.90
CA TYR A 240 20.87 10.00 -13.82
C TYR A 240 22.14 10.06 -14.67
N LYS A 241 22.95 8.99 -14.68
CA LYS A 241 24.22 8.93 -15.42
C LYS A 241 23.97 9.00 -16.93
N LYS A 242 23.02 8.22 -17.46
CA LYS A 242 22.66 8.26 -18.88
C LYS A 242 22.34 9.68 -19.37
N PHE A 243 21.53 10.44 -18.63
CA PHE A 243 21.19 11.80 -19.02
C PHE A 243 22.35 12.79 -18.81
N SER A 244 23.07 12.69 -17.69
CA SER A 244 24.19 13.59 -17.38
C SER A 244 25.38 13.40 -18.33
N GLU A 245 25.73 12.16 -18.66
CA GLU A 245 26.81 11.82 -19.59
C GLU A 245 26.45 12.21 -21.02
N ALA A 246 25.24 11.91 -21.48
CA ALA A 246 24.77 12.35 -22.80
C ALA A 246 24.81 13.88 -22.95
N ALA A 247 24.46 14.62 -21.89
CA ALA A 247 24.56 16.09 -21.89
C ALA A 247 26.02 16.59 -21.91
N LYS A 248 26.94 15.90 -21.22
CA LYS A 248 28.39 16.22 -21.26
C LYS A 248 28.96 15.96 -22.64
N GLU A 249 28.67 14.81 -23.25
CA GLU A 249 29.07 14.50 -24.62
C GLU A 249 28.50 15.52 -25.60
N HIS A 250 27.21 15.85 -25.47
CA HIS A 250 26.55 16.87 -26.28
C HIS A 250 27.30 18.21 -26.25
N SER A 251 27.77 18.65 -25.07
CA SER A 251 28.52 19.91 -24.92
C SER A 251 29.90 19.93 -25.61
N GLN A 252 30.45 18.76 -25.94
CA GLN A 252 31.75 18.59 -26.59
C GLN A 252 31.64 18.38 -28.10
N ARG A 253 30.43 18.22 -28.65
CA ARG A 253 30.21 17.97 -30.08
C ARG A 253 30.66 19.16 -30.94
N SER A 254 31.37 18.87 -32.03
CA SER A 254 31.66 19.87 -33.07
C SER A 254 30.38 20.27 -33.80
N GLU A 255 30.41 21.42 -34.51
CA GLU A 255 29.24 21.90 -35.25
C GLU A 255 28.73 20.87 -36.28
N GLU A 256 29.62 20.08 -36.89
CA GLU A 256 29.27 19.03 -37.85
C GLU A 256 28.51 17.87 -37.20
N GLN A 257 28.87 17.52 -35.95
CA GLN A 257 28.30 16.43 -35.16
C GLN A 257 26.97 16.80 -34.49
N LYS A 258 26.61 18.08 -34.44
CA LYS A 258 25.32 18.53 -33.90
C LYS A 258 24.18 18.03 -34.78
N SER A 259 23.09 17.64 -34.13
CA SER A 259 21.85 17.30 -34.82
C SER A 259 21.32 18.50 -35.60
N GLU A 260 20.49 18.24 -36.60
CA GLU A 260 19.80 19.31 -37.33
C GLU A 260 18.91 20.16 -36.40
N LEU A 261 18.34 19.56 -35.34
CA LEU A 261 17.56 20.29 -34.36
C LEU A 261 18.44 21.26 -33.57
N GLN A 262 19.58 20.80 -33.05
CA GLN A 262 20.51 21.63 -32.29
C GLN A 262 21.04 22.80 -33.13
N LYS A 263 21.42 22.56 -34.39
CA LYS A 263 21.86 23.61 -35.32
C LYS A 263 20.80 24.72 -35.48
N ARG A 264 19.53 24.35 -35.57
CA ARG A 264 18.41 25.31 -35.66
C ARG A 264 18.18 26.05 -34.35
N LEU A 265 18.27 25.37 -33.21
CA LEU A 265 18.18 25.99 -31.88
C LEU A 265 19.30 27.01 -31.68
N ASP A 266 20.53 26.65 -32.03
CA ASP A 266 21.70 27.52 -31.94
C ASP A 266 21.57 28.74 -32.85
N THR A 267 21.11 28.55 -34.09
CA THR A 267 20.85 29.64 -35.03
C THR A 267 19.83 30.62 -34.45
N HIS A 268 18.77 30.10 -33.86
CA HIS A 268 17.76 30.95 -33.22
C HIS A 268 18.34 31.69 -32.01
N LYS A 269 19.06 31.00 -31.10
CA LYS A 269 19.69 31.66 -29.94
C LYS A 269 20.69 32.72 -30.37
N LYS A 270 21.45 32.52 -31.46
CA LYS A 270 22.35 33.55 -32.02
C LYS A 270 21.59 34.76 -32.55
N SER A 271 20.43 34.56 -33.17
CA SER A 271 19.60 35.66 -33.70
C SER A 271 18.91 36.50 -32.62
N ALA A 272 18.64 35.92 -31.46
CA ALA A 272 18.03 36.59 -30.32
C ALA A 272 18.67 36.12 -29.00
N PRO A 273 19.87 36.63 -28.64
CA PRO A 273 20.66 36.14 -27.49
C PRO A 273 19.96 36.27 -26.14
N ASP A 274 19.12 37.28 -25.99
CA ASP A 274 18.38 37.54 -24.73
C ASP A 274 17.09 36.73 -24.63
N ALA A 275 16.70 36.00 -25.69
CA ALA A 275 15.46 35.26 -25.70
C ALA A 275 15.54 34.00 -24.83
N LYS A 276 14.52 33.78 -23.99
CA LYS A 276 14.44 32.60 -23.11
C LYS A 276 13.58 31.50 -23.74
N PHE A 277 14.03 30.26 -23.64
CA PHE A 277 13.27 29.07 -24.05
C PHE A 277 12.64 28.38 -22.84
N PHE A 278 11.32 28.23 -22.88
CA PHE A 278 10.54 27.47 -21.91
C PHE A 278 10.25 26.09 -22.50
N LEU A 279 10.56 25.03 -21.77
CA LEU A 279 10.41 23.67 -22.23
C LEU A 279 9.28 22.97 -21.51
N SER A 280 8.43 22.32 -22.29
CA SER A 280 7.30 21.53 -21.85
C SER A 280 7.33 20.21 -22.64
N ILE A 281 7.74 19.12 -22.00
CA ILE A 281 7.74 17.78 -22.60
C ILE A 281 6.74 16.92 -21.84
N ASP A 282 5.71 16.47 -22.53
CA ASP A 282 4.63 15.68 -21.93
C ASP A 282 4.07 14.68 -22.93
N ARG A 283 3.47 13.59 -22.43
CA ARG A 283 2.50 12.85 -23.25
C ARG A 283 1.27 13.72 -23.44
N LEU A 284 0.61 13.60 -24.60
CA LEU A 284 -0.70 14.20 -24.81
C LEU A 284 -1.70 13.52 -23.88
N ASP A 285 -1.95 14.12 -22.71
CA ASP A 285 -2.77 13.56 -21.63
C ASP A 285 -3.34 14.70 -20.79
N TYR A 286 -4.63 14.62 -20.45
CA TYR A 286 -5.34 15.70 -19.75
C TYR A 286 -4.77 15.95 -18.35
N THR A 287 -4.15 14.94 -17.75
CA THR A 287 -3.44 15.05 -16.46
C THR A 287 -2.26 16.03 -16.51
N LYS A 288 -1.68 16.26 -17.69
CA LYS A 288 -0.50 17.14 -17.88
C LYS A 288 -0.85 18.62 -17.98
N GLY A 289 -2.13 18.96 -18.12
CA GLY A 289 -2.60 20.35 -18.09
C GLY A 289 -2.07 21.22 -19.24
N ILE A 290 -1.73 20.64 -20.40
CA ILE A 290 -1.12 21.38 -21.53
C ILE A 290 -2.02 22.54 -21.99
N ALA A 291 -3.33 22.33 -22.11
CA ALA A 291 -4.28 23.38 -22.47
C ALA A 291 -4.31 24.53 -21.43
N LYS A 292 -4.26 24.21 -20.13
CA LYS A 292 -4.16 25.21 -19.06
C LYS A 292 -2.82 25.97 -19.13
N ARG A 293 -1.72 25.28 -19.44
CA ARG A 293 -0.40 25.88 -19.63
C ARG A 293 -0.37 26.88 -20.78
N LEU A 294 -1.00 26.54 -21.92
CA LEU A 294 -1.15 27.46 -23.05
C LEU A 294 -1.91 28.73 -22.67
N LYS A 295 -3.04 28.57 -21.96
CA LYS A 295 -3.83 29.71 -21.44
C LYS A 295 -3.02 30.55 -20.43
N ALA A 296 -2.24 29.91 -19.56
CA ALA A 296 -1.38 30.61 -18.62
C ALA A 296 -0.22 31.35 -19.31
N PHE A 297 0.32 30.81 -20.40
CA PHE A 297 1.37 31.47 -21.18
C PHE A 297 0.84 32.75 -21.85
N GLU A 298 -0.35 32.68 -22.43
CA GLU A 298 -1.04 33.86 -22.96
C GLU A 298 -1.31 34.90 -21.86
N TYR A 299 -1.82 34.47 -20.71
CA TYR A 299 -2.03 35.35 -19.55
C TYR A 299 -0.73 36.04 -19.11
N PHE A 300 0.36 35.28 -19.00
CA PHE A 300 1.69 35.80 -18.69
C PHE A 300 2.14 36.88 -19.68
N LEU A 301 1.97 36.67 -20.99
CA LEU A 301 2.34 37.65 -22.01
C LEU A 301 1.45 38.90 -22.01
N ASN A 302 0.21 38.79 -21.53
CA ASN A 302 -0.69 39.94 -21.37
C ASN A 302 -0.35 40.73 -20.10
N LYS A 303 -0.02 40.05 -19.00
CA LYS A 303 0.40 40.68 -17.74
C LYS A 303 1.78 41.34 -17.85
N TYR A 304 2.71 40.67 -18.52
CA TYR A 304 4.09 41.13 -18.71
C TYR A 304 4.42 41.31 -20.21
N PRO A 305 3.83 42.31 -20.88
CA PRO A 305 3.93 42.47 -22.33
C PRO A 305 5.35 42.75 -22.84
N HIS A 306 6.26 43.20 -21.98
CA HIS A 306 7.66 43.44 -22.31
C HIS A 306 8.47 42.16 -22.61
N TYR A 307 7.90 40.97 -22.34
CA TYR A 307 8.47 39.67 -22.74
C TYR A 307 7.99 39.16 -24.10
N LYS A 308 7.02 39.84 -24.74
CA LYS A 308 6.70 39.55 -26.15
C LYS A 308 7.97 39.67 -26.98
N GLU A 309 8.19 38.71 -27.89
CA GLU A 309 9.41 38.58 -28.70
C GLU A 309 10.71 38.26 -27.92
N LYS A 310 10.66 38.11 -26.59
CA LYS A 310 11.82 37.75 -25.73
C LYS A 310 11.71 36.38 -25.09
N VAL A 311 10.60 35.67 -25.26
CA VAL A 311 10.42 34.32 -24.74
C VAL A 311 9.82 33.42 -25.81
N ARG A 312 10.06 32.12 -25.69
CA ARG A 312 9.41 31.11 -26.53
C ARG A 312 9.05 29.87 -25.73
N LEU A 313 7.84 29.39 -25.93
CA LEU A 313 7.37 28.13 -25.38
C LEU A 313 7.57 26.99 -26.39
N ILE A 314 8.34 25.98 -26.00
CA ILE A 314 8.57 24.75 -26.75
C ILE A 314 7.75 23.63 -26.11
N ILE A 315 6.74 23.13 -26.82
CA ILE A 315 5.88 22.04 -26.40
C ILE A 315 6.17 20.81 -27.26
N LEU A 316 6.69 19.76 -26.64
CA LEU A 316 6.74 18.43 -27.23
C LEU A 316 5.62 17.58 -26.61
N ALA A 317 4.56 17.34 -27.37
CA ALA A 317 3.46 16.47 -27.00
C ALA A 317 3.63 15.10 -27.68
N VAL A 318 3.93 14.06 -26.90
CA VAL A 318 4.08 12.70 -27.43
C VAL A 318 2.69 12.04 -27.59
N PRO A 319 2.35 11.51 -28.78
CA PRO A 319 1.09 10.80 -29.01
C PRO A 319 0.86 9.67 -28.00
N SER A 320 -0.34 9.58 -27.43
CA SER A 320 -0.69 8.57 -26.41
C SER A 320 -2.19 8.29 -26.47
N ARG A 321 -2.57 7.01 -26.49
CA ARG A 321 -3.97 6.55 -26.34
C ARG A 321 -4.96 7.24 -27.29
N SER A 322 -4.58 7.39 -28.56
CA SER A 322 -5.34 8.13 -29.58
C SER A 322 -6.76 7.60 -29.84
N ASN A 323 -7.05 6.36 -29.45
CA ASN A 323 -8.37 5.74 -29.62
C ASN A 323 -9.37 6.14 -28.53
N VAL A 324 -8.93 6.79 -27.45
CA VAL A 324 -9.80 7.23 -26.35
C VAL A 324 -10.41 8.61 -26.68
N PRO A 325 -11.76 8.78 -26.64
CA PRO A 325 -12.42 10.02 -27.08
C PRO A 325 -11.91 11.29 -26.39
N GLN A 326 -11.67 11.24 -25.08
CA GLN A 326 -11.19 12.38 -24.29
C GLN A 326 -9.81 12.88 -24.78
N TYR A 327 -8.95 11.99 -25.28
CA TYR A 327 -7.63 12.35 -25.81
C TYR A 327 -7.73 13.03 -27.18
N GLN A 328 -8.69 12.61 -28.02
CA GLN A 328 -8.96 13.25 -29.31
C GLN A 328 -9.49 14.68 -29.13
N LEU A 329 -10.40 14.87 -28.17
CA LEU A 329 -10.92 16.19 -27.80
C LEU A 329 -9.80 17.10 -27.27
N LEU A 330 -8.95 16.59 -26.38
CA LEU A 330 -7.81 17.33 -25.85
C LEU A 330 -6.83 17.73 -26.97
N LYS A 331 -6.54 16.84 -27.93
CA LYS A 331 -5.69 17.16 -29.08
C LYS A 331 -6.27 18.34 -29.86
N ARG A 332 -7.56 18.30 -30.16
CA ARG A 332 -8.25 19.36 -30.88
C ARG A 332 -8.16 20.69 -30.12
N GLU A 333 -8.44 20.68 -28.81
CA GLU A 333 -8.33 21.89 -27.98
C GLU A 333 -6.90 22.47 -28.01
N ILE A 334 -5.87 21.63 -27.89
CA ILE A 334 -4.47 22.07 -27.92
C ILE A 334 -4.10 22.65 -29.29
N ASP A 335 -4.45 21.97 -30.38
CA ASP A 335 -4.15 22.45 -31.74
C ASP A 335 -4.85 23.80 -32.01
N GLU A 336 -6.11 23.96 -31.59
CA GLU A 336 -6.87 25.21 -31.68
C GLU A 336 -6.23 26.33 -30.85
N LEU A 337 -5.83 26.06 -29.59
CA LEU A 337 -5.19 27.04 -28.72
C LEU A 337 -3.83 27.48 -29.25
N VAL A 338 -3.00 26.54 -29.71
CA VAL A 338 -1.70 26.85 -30.32
C VAL A 338 -1.90 27.71 -31.57
N GLY A 339 -2.82 27.33 -32.45
CA GLY A 339 -3.13 28.08 -33.67
C GLY A 339 -3.63 29.49 -33.37
N ARG A 340 -4.55 29.63 -32.42
CA ARG A 340 -5.10 30.93 -32.00
C ARG A 340 -4.03 31.84 -31.40
N ILE A 341 -3.28 31.37 -30.40
CA ILE A 341 -2.27 32.17 -29.71
C ILE A 341 -1.15 32.58 -30.67
N ASN A 342 -0.66 31.65 -31.51
CA ASN A 342 0.34 32.00 -32.52
C ASN A 342 -0.22 32.95 -33.57
N GLY A 343 -1.47 32.78 -34.01
CA GLY A 343 -2.10 33.68 -34.99
C GLY A 343 -2.27 35.10 -34.47
N GLU A 344 -2.53 35.25 -33.16
CA GLU A 344 -2.71 36.55 -32.51
C GLU A 344 -1.38 37.26 -32.21
N LEU A 345 -0.35 36.52 -31.76
CA LEU A 345 0.85 37.11 -31.18
C LEU A 345 2.10 37.04 -32.09
N SER A 346 2.11 36.22 -33.13
CA SER A 346 3.31 36.08 -33.97
C SER A 346 3.65 37.36 -34.72
N THR A 347 4.95 37.63 -34.85
CA THR A 347 5.50 38.66 -35.75
C THR A 347 6.25 38.01 -36.90
N VAL A 348 6.75 38.80 -37.85
CA VAL A 348 7.55 38.30 -38.99
C VAL A 348 8.76 37.48 -38.53
N SER A 349 9.30 37.80 -37.34
CA SER A 349 10.52 37.17 -36.82
C SER A 349 10.32 36.35 -35.55
N TRP A 350 9.10 36.29 -35.01
CA TRP A 350 8.82 35.61 -33.74
C TRP A 350 7.54 34.80 -33.78
N THR A 351 7.65 33.50 -33.55
CA THR A 351 6.52 32.62 -33.22
C THR A 351 6.59 32.30 -31.71
N PRO A 352 5.54 32.60 -30.92
CA PRO A 352 5.56 32.43 -29.47
C PRO A 352 5.60 30.96 -29.02
N ILE A 353 4.93 30.05 -29.74
CA ILE A 353 4.81 28.64 -29.39
C ILE A 353 5.33 27.75 -30.51
N TRP A 354 6.35 26.94 -30.21
CA TRP A 354 6.78 25.83 -31.04
C TRP A 354 6.16 24.53 -30.53
N TYR A 355 5.20 24.00 -31.27
CA TYR A 355 4.46 22.81 -30.90
C TYR A 355 4.84 21.62 -31.81
N PHE A 356 5.22 20.51 -31.18
CA PHE A 356 5.55 19.26 -31.85
C PHE A 356 4.65 18.14 -31.34
N TYR A 357 3.87 17.54 -32.23
CA TYR A 357 3.06 16.34 -31.94
C TYR A 357 3.72 15.10 -32.55
N ARG A 358 4.73 14.55 -31.87
CA ARG A 358 5.51 13.37 -32.30
C ARG A 358 6.40 12.85 -31.18
N SER A 359 6.84 11.61 -31.30
CA SER A 359 7.98 11.10 -30.51
C SER A 359 9.28 11.69 -31.06
N MET A 360 10.26 11.92 -30.18
CA MET A 360 11.61 12.34 -30.57
C MET A 360 12.65 11.31 -30.11
N PRO A 361 13.69 11.07 -30.92
CA PRO A 361 14.84 10.28 -30.49
C PRO A 361 15.52 10.88 -29.26
N PHE A 362 16.22 10.04 -28.50
CA PHE A 362 16.89 10.43 -27.26
C PHE A 362 17.85 11.63 -27.45
N GLU A 363 18.64 11.64 -28.53
CA GLU A 363 19.57 12.75 -28.81
C GLU A 363 18.84 14.10 -28.95
N ASN A 364 17.72 14.13 -29.68
CA ASN A 364 16.91 15.33 -29.84
C ASN A 364 16.27 15.79 -28.52
N LEU A 365 16.00 14.88 -27.58
CA LEU A 365 15.54 15.26 -26.24
C LEU A 365 16.67 15.95 -25.45
N ILE A 366 17.91 15.45 -25.55
CA ILE A 366 19.08 16.09 -24.94
C ILE A 366 19.30 17.49 -25.52
N ASP A 367 19.15 17.67 -26.83
CA ASP A 367 19.22 18.99 -27.47
C ASP A 367 18.21 19.97 -26.85
N LEU A 368 16.95 19.54 -26.67
CA LEU A 368 15.90 20.36 -26.07
C LEU A 368 16.19 20.68 -24.60
N TYR A 369 16.57 19.68 -23.79
CA TYR A 369 16.84 19.88 -22.37
C TYR A 369 18.03 20.84 -22.13
N THR A 370 19.13 20.64 -22.87
CA THR A 370 20.33 21.47 -22.71
C THR A 370 20.15 22.87 -23.27
N SER A 371 19.38 23.03 -24.35
CA SER A 371 19.11 24.32 -24.96
C SER A 371 18.06 25.17 -24.24
N SER A 372 17.25 24.60 -23.35
CA SER A 372 16.14 25.33 -22.71
C SER A 372 16.52 25.94 -21.35
N ASP A 373 16.16 27.21 -21.17
CA ASP A 373 16.53 27.98 -19.97
C ASP A 373 15.59 27.70 -18.79
N ILE A 374 14.33 27.34 -19.07
CA ILE A 374 13.33 27.06 -18.04
C ILE A 374 12.57 25.78 -18.42
N ALA A 375 12.59 24.76 -17.58
CA ALA A 375 11.65 23.65 -17.68
C ALA A 375 10.36 24.00 -16.95
N TRP A 376 9.25 23.98 -17.67
CA TRP A 376 7.95 24.42 -17.17
C TRP A 376 6.94 23.27 -17.24
N LEU A 377 6.82 22.55 -16.12
CA LEU A 377 6.11 21.29 -16.01
C LEU A 377 4.97 21.44 -15.02
N THR A 378 3.75 21.61 -15.55
CA THR A 378 2.56 21.99 -14.76
C THR A 378 1.43 20.96 -14.82
N PRO A 379 1.67 19.66 -14.52
CA PRO A 379 0.58 18.69 -14.50
C PRO A 379 -0.45 19.05 -13.43
N ILE A 380 -1.71 18.73 -13.70
CA ILE A 380 -2.82 18.87 -12.76
C ILE A 380 -2.77 17.78 -11.69
N ARG A 381 -2.30 16.59 -12.06
CA ARG A 381 -2.01 15.49 -11.15
C ARG A 381 -1.01 14.54 -11.84
N ASP A 382 0.04 14.13 -11.14
CA ASP A 382 1.05 13.24 -11.72
C ASP A 382 1.64 12.30 -10.66
N GLY A 383 1.86 11.04 -11.01
CA GLY A 383 2.43 10.04 -10.08
C GLY A 383 3.81 10.46 -9.59
N MET A 384 4.67 10.91 -10.50
CA MET A 384 6.03 11.40 -10.19
C MET A 384 6.38 12.60 -11.08
N ASN A 385 6.47 12.43 -12.41
CA ASN A 385 7.04 13.38 -13.37
C ASN A 385 8.58 13.27 -13.50
N LEU A 386 9.02 12.26 -14.26
CA LEU A 386 10.44 12.00 -14.50
C LEU A 386 11.10 13.06 -15.38
N VAL A 387 10.34 13.74 -16.27
CA VAL A 387 10.84 14.81 -17.14
C VAL A 387 11.50 15.94 -16.33
N ALA A 388 10.97 16.27 -15.15
CA ALA A 388 11.57 17.23 -14.23
C ALA A 388 12.99 16.79 -13.79
N LYS A 389 13.14 15.51 -13.46
CA LYS A 389 14.42 14.91 -13.06
C LYS A 389 15.39 14.84 -14.24
N GLU A 390 14.90 14.51 -15.43
CA GLU A 390 15.68 14.42 -16.67
C GLU A 390 16.27 15.79 -17.04
N TYR A 391 15.45 16.86 -17.02
CA TYR A 391 15.93 18.21 -17.27
C TYR A 391 17.09 18.58 -16.33
N ILE A 392 16.90 18.42 -15.02
CA ILE A 392 17.93 18.77 -14.03
C ILE A 392 19.21 17.94 -14.21
N ALA A 393 19.11 16.65 -14.55
CA ALA A 393 20.27 15.80 -14.79
C ALA A 393 21.13 16.25 -15.99
N THR A 394 20.52 16.89 -16.99
CA THR A 394 21.23 17.41 -18.17
C THR A 394 21.88 18.78 -17.97
N ARG A 395 21.61 19.49 -16.87
CA ARG A 395 22.18 20.83 -16.59
C ARG A 395 23.63 20.74 -16.11
N THR A 396 24.56 20.39 -16.99
CA THR A 396 25.98 20.16 -16.65
C THR A 396 26.69 21.40 -16.09
N ASP A 397 26.25 22.60 -16.50
CA ASP A 397 26.69 23.90 -15.99
C ASP A 397 25.90 24.37 -14.75
N LYS A 398 24.93 23.55 -14.31
CA LYS A 398 24.01 23.80 -13.19
C LYS A 398 23.13 25.03 -13.34
N THR A 399 23.04 25.62 -14.53
CA THR A 399 22.12 26.73 -14.79
C THR A 399 20.74 26.21 -15.19
N GLY A 400 19.77 27.12 -15.35
CA GLY A 400 18.40 26.80 -15.74
C GLY A 400 17.45 26.76 -14.53
N VAL A 401 16.17 26.97 -14.79
CA VAL A 401 15.13 27.02 -13.74
C VAL A 401 14.10 25.92 -13.98
N LEU A 402 13.73 25.19 -12.93
CA LEU A 402 12.62 24.26 -12.95
C LEU A 402 11.41 24.91 -12.27
N ILE A 403 10.31 25.06 -13.02
CA ILE A 403 8.98 25.37 -12.50
C ILE A 403 8.16 24.09 -12.52
N LEU A 404 7.68 23.66 -11.35
CA LEU A 404 7.04 22.37 -11.16
C LEU A 404 5.71 22.50 -10.42
N SER A 405 4.69 21.79 -10.90
CA SER A 405 3.41 21.70 -10.18
C SER A 405 3.58 20.99 -8.83
N GLU A 406 3.00 21.56 -7.77
CA GLU A 406 2.86 20.90 -6.46
C GLU A 406 2.03 19.60 -6.52
N MET A 407 1.31 19.38 -7.63
CA MET A 407 0.47 18.19 -7.86
C MET A 407 1.22 17.02 -8.51
N ALA A 408 2.54 17.15 -8.73
CA ALA A 408 3.40 16.07 -9.20
C ALA A 408 4.14 15.41 -8.03
N GLY A 409 4.29 14.08 -8.02
CA GLY A 409 5.10 13.39 -6.99
C GLY A 409 6.54 13.90 -6.90
N SER A 410 7.09 14.34 -8.05
CA SER A 410 8.21 15.23 -8.31
C SER A 410 8.47 16.25 -7.19
N ALA A 411 7.42 16.98 -6.83
CA ALA A 411 7.50 18.12 -5.94
C ALA A 411 8.02 17.75 -4.55
N ASN A 412 7.64 16.58 -4.03
CA ASN A 412 8.06 16.10 -2.70
C ASN A 412 9.59 15.89 -2.61
N GLU A 413 10.26 15.68 -3.74
CA GLU A 413 11.70 15.48 -3.82
C GLU A 413 12.44 16.66 -4.45
N MET A 414 11.76 17.69 -4.95
CA MET A 414 12.36 18.77 -5.73
C MET A 414 11.95 20.15 -5.21
N ASN A 415 11.94 20.30 -3.87
CA ASN A 415 11.53 21.53 -3.17
C ASN A 415 12.34 22.78 -3.55
N GLU A 416 13.54 22.61 -4.11
CA GLU A 416 14.37 23.71 -4.59
C GLU A 416 13.90 24.28 -5.94
N SER A 417 12.93 23.64 -6.59
CA SER A 417 12.23 24.18 -7.77
C SER A 417 11.25 25.31 -7.40
N LEU A 418 10.78 26.05 -8.40
CA LEU A 418 9.67 26.99 -8.22
C LEU A 418 8.35 26.20 -8.26
N LEU A 419 7.83 25.88 -7.08
CA LEU A 419 6.58 25.15 -6.92
C LEU A 419 5.38 26.06 -7.18
N ILE A 420 4.46 25.60 -8.02
CA ILE A 420 3.25 26.34 -8.37
C ILE A 420 1.99 25.49 -8.17
N ASN A 421 0.87 26.15 -7.92
CA ASN A 421 -0.44 25.54 -8.08
C ASN A 421 -0.88 25.70 -9.55
N PRO A 422 -1.13 24.61 -10.30
CA PRO A 422 -1.42 24.68 -11.73
C PRO A 422 -2.79 25.31 -12.05
N ASN A 423 -3.61 25.61 -11.03
CA ASN A 423 -4.88 26.33 -11.16
C ASN A 423 -4.76 27.84 -10.89
N ASN A 424 -3.59 28.33 -10.46
CA ASN A 424 -3.38 29.73 -10.15
C ASN A 424 -2.59 30.43 -11.28
N PHE A 425 -3.30 30.99 -12.26
CA PHE A 425 -2.66 31.69 -13.38
C PHE A 425 -1.85 32.93 -12.97
N GLU A 426 -2.25 33.60 -11.89
CA GLU A 426 -1.52 34.75 -11.35
C GLU A 426 -0.15 34.32 -10.82
N GLN A 427 -0.12 33.29 -9.95
CA GLN A 427 1.12 32.71 -9.43
C GLN A 427 2.00 32.16 -10.55
N ILE A 428 1.41 31.51 -11.56
CA ILE A 428 2.17 30.96 -12.69
C ILE A 428 2.86 32.08 -13.47
N ALA A 429 2.16 33.17 -13.78
CA ALA A 429 2.75 34.31 -14.49
C ALA A 429 3.87 34.97 -13.66
N ASP A 430 3.68 35.12 -12.35
CA ASP A 430 4.69 35.68 -11.46
C ASP A 430 5.92 34.77 -11.33
N SER A 431 5.70 33.45 -11.27
CA SER A 431 6.79 32.46 -11.22
C SER A 431 7.58 32.41 -12.53
N LEU A 432 6.92 32.59 -13.68
CA LEU A 432 7.61 32.74 -14.97
C LEU A 432 8.46 34.01 -15.00
N ASN A 433 7.92 35.13 -14.49
CA ASN A 433 8.67 36.38 -14.38
C ASN A 433 9.88 36.24 -13.43
N GLU A 434 9.71 35.57 -12.29
CA GLU A 434 10.81 35.24 -11.36
C GLU A 434 11.87 34.37 -12.05
N ALA A 435 11.45 33.30 -12.72
CA ALA A 435 12.35 32.35 -13.36
C ALA A 435 13.19 32.99 -14.48
N ILE A 436 12.62 33.91 -15.26
CA ILE A 436 13.36 34.66 -16.29
C ILE A 436 14.46 35.54 -15.68
N ASN A 437 14.18 36.15 -14.52
CA ASN A 437 15.07 37.10 -13.86
C ASN A 437 15.96 36.47 -12.77
N MET A 438 15.85 35.16 -12.54
CA MET A 438 16.58 34.47 -11.48
C MET A 438 18.10 34.61 -11.69
N PRO A 439 18.85 35.14 -10.71
CA PRO A 439 20.31 35.25 -10.81
C PRO A 439 20.98 33.89 -11.04
N LYS A 440 22.06 33.87 -11.82
CA LYS A 440 22.77 32.64 -12.16
C LYS A 440 23.29 31.90 -10.92
N GLU A 441 23.73 32.65 -9.91
CA GLU A 441 24.21 32.11 -8.64
C GLU A 441 23.11 31.33 -7.92
N GLU A 442 21.88 31.84 -7.93
CA GLU A 442 20.72 31.18 -7.33
C GLU A 442 20.34 29.92 -8.11
N GLN A 443 20.32 29.98 -9.45
CA GLN A 443 20.06 28.81 -10.30
C GLN A 443 21.05 27.67 -9.99
N ILE A 444 22.34 28.00 -9.92
CA ILE A 444 23.41 27.04 -9.60
C ILE A 444 23.24 26.47 -8.19
N ALA A 445 22.90 27.30 -7.21
CA ALA A 445 22.67 26.85 -5.83
C ALA A 445 21.52 25.83 -5.75
N ARG A 446 20.36 26.14 -6.35
CA ARG A 446 19.19 25.26 -6.41
C ARG A 446 19.49 23.95 -7.12
N ASN A 447 20.03 24.03 -8.34
CA ASN A 447 20.30 22.85 -9.16
C ASN A 447 21.40 21.96 -8.57
N THR A 448 22.38 22.52 -7.84
CA THR A 448 23.40 21.72 -7.14
C THR A 448 22.77 20.78 -6.13
N VAL A 449 21.78 21.23 -5.37
CA VAL A 449 21.10 20.39 -4.37
C VAL A 449 20.26 19.32 -5.05
N LEU A 450 19.48 19.70 -6.07
CA LEU A 450 18.66 18.76 -6.83
C LEU A 450 19.50 17.66 -7.49
N GLN A 451 20.59 18.03 -8.18
CA GLN A 451 21.48 17.06 -8.84
C GLN A 451 22.10 16.07 -7.85
N LYS A 452 22.60 16.54 -6.70
CA LYS A 452 23.15 15.65 -5.66
C LYS A 452 22.12 14.63 -5.17
N ARG A 453 20.86 15.04 -5.02
CA ARG A 453 19.77 14.15 -4.60
C ARG A 453 19.46 13.12 -5.69
N LEU A 454 19.29 13.56 -6.94
CA LEU A 454 18.97 12.69 -8.09
C LEU A 454 20.10 11.70 -8.43
N GLU A 455 21.36 12.11 -8.26
CA GLU A 455 22.52 11.24 -8.43
C GLU A 455 22.56 10.13 -7.37
N ARG A 456 22.24 10.46 -6.11
CA ARG A 456 22.25 9.51 -4.99
C ARG A 456 21.04 8.57 -5.01
N TYR A 457 19.85 9.10 -5.30
CA TYR A 457 18.60 8.33 -5.34
C TYR A 457 18.12 8.21 -6.79
N ASN A 458 18.88 7.43 -7.57
CA ASN A 458 18.58 7.12 -8.96
C ASN A 458 17.60 5.93 -9.05
N VAL A 459 17.27 5.54 -10.27
CA VAL A 459 16.33 4.42 -10.50
C VAL A 459 16.84 3.07 -10.00
N GLU A 460 18.16 2.84 -9.98
CA GLU A 460 18.75 1.61 -9.45
C GLU A 460 18.60 1.54 -7.93
N LYS A 461 18.79 2.67 -7.24
CA LYS A 461 18.58 2.78 -5.79
C LYS A 461 17.13 2.53 -5.42
N TRP A 462 16.18 3.10 -6.18
CA TRP A 462 14.75 2.83 -6.03
C TRP A 462 14.44 1.32 -6.12
N ALA A 463 14.94 0.65 -7.16
CA ALA A 463 14.66 -0.76 -7.35
C ALA A 463 15.29 -1.63 -6.26
N ASN A 464 16.54 -1.35 -5.88
CA ASN A 464 17.24 -2.07 -4.82
C ASN A 464 16.55 -1.90 -3.47
N ASP A 465 16.09 -0.69 -3.13
CA ASP A 465 15.40 -0.44 -1.86
C ASP A 465 14.04 -1.16 -1.80
N PHE A 466 13.30 -1.20 -2.90
CA PHE A 466 12.07 -1.98 -3.01
C PHE A 466 12.34 -3.48 -2.83
N MET A 467 13.29 -4.04 -3.59
CA MET A 467 13.61 -5.47 -3.55
C MET A 467 14.16 -5.90 -2.19
N ASN A 468 15.03 -5.08 -1.57
CA ASN A 468 15.52 -5.33 -0.22
C ASN A 468 14.38 -5.31 0.81
N SER A 469 13.43 -4.39 0.68
CA SER A 469 12.26 -4.36 1.57
C SER A 469 11.37 -5.60 1.38
N LEU A 470 11.20 -6.09 0.15
CA LEU A 470 10.42 -7.29 -0.15
C LEU A 470 11.07 -8.55 0.43
N ILE A 471 12.38 -8.72 0.24
CA ILE A 471 13.15 -9.84 0.80
C ILE A 471 13.08 -9.83 2.33
N ASN A 472 13.25 -8.66 2.96
CA ASN A 472 13.17 -8.53 4.40
C ASN A 472 11.77 -8.87 4.95
N GLN A 473 10.70 -8.58 4.20
CA GLN A 473 9.34 -8.95 4.60
C GLN A 473 9.16 -10.47 4.61
N LYS A 474 9.65 -11.18 3.57
CA LYS A 474 9.64 -12.65 3.51
C LYS A 474 10.34 -13.29 4.72
N GLN A 475 11.45 -12.70 5.19
CA GLN A 475 12.18 -13.18 6.37
C GLN A 475 11.45 -12.86 7.68
N LYS A 476 10.80 -11.70 7.80
CA LYS A 476 10.05 -11.32 9.01
C LYS A 476 8.82 -12.17 9.25
N ASP A 477 8.10 -12.55 8.19
CA ASP A 477 6.96 -13.48 8.30
C ASP A 477 7.40 -14.84 8.88
N GLN A 478 8.66 -15.24 8.68
CA GLN A 478 9.24 -16.44 9.31
C GLN A 478 9.72 -16.23 10.76
N THR A 479 9.86 -14.98 11.22
CA THR A 479 10.55 -14.62 12.48
C THR A 479 9.61 -14.19 13.61
N TYR A 480 8.29 -14.04 13.39
CA TYR A 480 7.36 -13.79 14.50
C TYR A 480 7.44 -14.93 15.53
N GLN A 481 7.98 -14.60 16.71
CA GLN A 481 8.64 -15.51 17.66
C GLN A 481 7.75 -16.47 18.46
N THR A 482 6.44 -16.49 18.25
CA THR A 482 5.58 -17.49 18.88
C THR A 482 5.55 -18.71 17.97
N LYS A 483 6.01 -19.87 18.46
CA LYS A 483 5.95 -21.09 17.63
C LYS A 483 4.49 -21.52 17.49
N ARG A 484 4.02 -21.72 16.26
CA ARG A 484 2.73 -22.39 16.02
C ARG A 484 2.76 -23.74 16.75
N LEU A 485 1.68 -24.08 17.44
CA LEU A 485 1.56 -25.39 18.06
C LEU A 485 1.48 -26.46 16.95
N SER A 486 2.63 -27.02 16.57
CA SER A 486 2.72 -28.05 15.54
C SER A 486 2.15 -29.38 16.04
N ILE A 487 1.84 -30.29 15.12
CA ILE A 487 1.37 -31.64 15.46
C ILE A 487 2.38 -32.35 16.37
N ASP A 488 3.68 -32.25 16.08
CA ASP A 488 4.75 -32.87 16.86
C ASP A 488 4.87 -32.28 18.27
N LEU A 489 4.76 -30.95 18.38
CA LEU A 489 4.77 -30.28 19.67
C LEU A 489 3.53 -30.65 20.48
N MET A 490 2.36 -30.71 19.84
CA MET A 490 1.14 -31.18 20.49
C MET A 490 1.25 -32.65 20.93
N ASN A 491 1.94 -33.51 20.17
CA ASN A 491 2.21 -34.89 20.60
C ASN A 491 3.09 -34.93 21.86
N THR A 492 4.05 -34.01 21.97
CA THR A 492 4.88 -33.84 23.17
C THR A 492 4.03 -33.38 24.35
N VAL A 493 3.23 -32.33 24.18
CA VAL A 493 2.28 -31.84 25.20
C VAL A 493 1.32 -32.95 25.65
N MET A 494 0.79 -33.75 24.72
CA MET A 494 -0.06 -34.90 25.06
C MET A 494 0.68 -36.00 25.81
N THR A 495 1.96 -36.21 25.51
CA THR A 495 2.79 -37.20 26.23
C THR A 495 3.01 -36.76 27.67
N ASP A 496 3.31 -35.48 27.89
CA ASP A 496 3.49 -34.92 29.23
C ASP A 496 2.17 -34.90 30.00
N TYR A 497 1.07 -34.50 29.36
CA TYR A 497 -0.28 -34.56 29.91
C TYR A 497 -0.64 -35.98 30.37
N LYS A 498 -0.34 -37.01 29.57
CA LYS A 498 -0.64 -38.41 29.91
C LYS A 498 0.25 -38.96 31.01
N LYS A 499 1.50 -38.47 31.16
CA LYS A 499 2.45 -38.90 32.20
C LYS A 499 2.24 -38.22 33.54
N ALA A 500 1.66 -37.01 33.54
CA ALA A 500 1.43 -36.19 34.71
C ALA A 500 0.59 -36.90 35.78
N LYS A 501 1.03 -36.79 37.04
CA LYS A 501 0.32 -37.29 38.21
C LYS A 501 -0.84 -36.38 38.59
N ARG A 502 -0.70 -35.06 38.43
CA ARG A 502 -1.75 -34.08 38.68
C ARG A 502 -1.66 -32.90 37.71
N ARG A 503 -2.77 -32.63 37.04
CA ARG A 503 -2.86 -31.69 35.91
C ARG A 503 -3.72 -30.49 36.30
N LEU A 504 -3.29 -29.31 35.87
CA LEU A 504 -4.07 -28.07 35.95
C LEU A 504 -4.32 -27.55 34.53
N VAL A 505 -5.58 -27.32 34.18
CA VAL A 505 -5.99 -26.88 32.85
C VAL A 505 -6.86 -25.64 32.94
N PHE A 506 -6.30 -24.49 32.54
CA PHE A 506 -7.00 -23.22 32.41
C PHE A 506 -7.50 -23.03 30.98
N LEU A 507 -8.81 -22.85 30.82
CA LEU A 507 -9.44 -22.60 29.54
C LEU A 507 -10.17 -21.27 29.62
N ASP A 508 -9.67 -20.25 28.93
CA ASP A 508 -10.46 -19.05 28.71
C ASP A 508 -11.67 -19.37 27.83
N TYR A 509 -12.82 -18.72 28.06
CA TYR A 509 -14.06 -19.04 27.35
C TYR A 509 -14.31 -18.18 26.11
N ASP A 510 -14.30 -16.86 26.26
CA ASP A 510 -14.71 -15.90 25.24
C ASP A 510 -13.64 -15.75 24.17
N GLY A 511 -13.98 -15.90 22.89
CA GLY A 511 -12.99 -15.86 21.80
C GLY A 511 -12.10 -17.11 21.71
N THR A 512 -11.93 -17.84 22.82
CA THR A 512 -11.13 -19.05 22.93
C THR A 512 -11.91 -20.34 22.68
N LEU A 513 -12.99 -20.61 23.45
CA LEU A 513 -13.83 -21.81 23.32
C LEU A 513 -15.09 -21.57 22.48
N ALA A 514 -15.60 -20.35 22.52
CA ALA A 514 -16.72 -19.86 21.73
C ALA A 514 -16.28 -18.62 20.94
N GLY A 515 -16.57 -18.57 19.63
CA GLY A 515 -16.21 -17.42 18.80
C GLY A 515 -16.98 -16.15 19.17
N PHE A 516 -16.47 -14.98 18.77
CA PHE A 516 -17.13 -13.71 19.03
C PHE A 516 -18.47 -13.59 18.29
N HIS A 517 -19.55 -13.38 19.05
CA HIS A 517 -20.87 -13.03 18.52
C HIS A 517 -21.15 -11.53 18.72
N ASN A 518 -21.86 -10.92 17.77
CA ASN A 518 -22.33 -9.52 17.87
C ASN A 518 -23.32 -9.30 19.01
N ASP A 519 -23.89 -10.38 19.54
CA ASP A 519 -24.79 -10.42 20.69
C ASP A 519 -24.14 -11.34 21.75
N PRO A 520 -23.64 -10.80 22.86
CA PRO A 520 -22.95 -11.57 23.88
C PRO A 520 -23.78 -12.72 24.46
N GLN A 521 -25.12 -12.60 24.50
CA GLN A 521 -26.01 -13.63 25.03
C GLN A 521 -26.14 -14.85 24.12
N LYS A 522 -25.76 -14.73 22.84
CA LYS A 522 -25.80 -15.82 21.84
C LYS A 522 -24.53 -16.66 21.78
N ALA A 523 -23.52 -16.33 22.58
CA ALA A 523 -22.27 -17.08 22.64
C ALA A 523 -22.35 -18.29 23.60
N SER A 524 -23.54 -18.84 23.85
CA SER A 524 -23.72 -19.98 24.76
C SER A 524 -22.97 -21.23 24.27
N PRO A 525 -22.55 -22.14 25.17
CA PRO A 525 -21.84 -23.35 24.79
C PRO A 525 -22.73 -24.27 23.95
N ASP A 526 -22.17 -24.93 22.94
CA ASP A 526 -22.86 -25.98 22.19
C ASP A 526 -22.65 -27.37 22.82
N GLU A 527 -23.43 -28.34 22.37
CA GLU A 527 -23.39 -29.72 22.87
C GLU A 527 -22.02 -30.38 22.71
N GLU A 528 -21.29 -30.05 21.64
CA GLU A 528 -19.93 -30.57 21.44
C GLU A 528 -18.98 -30.04 22.52
N LEU A 529 -19.05 -28.74 22.81
CA LEU A 529 -18.22 -28.11 23.83
C LEU A 529 -18.52 -28.66 25.22
N TYR A 530 -19.81 -28.81 25.59
CA TYR A 530 -20.17 -29.45 26.84
C TYR A 530 -19.59 -30.86 26.96
N ARG A 531 -19.67 -31.67 25.89
CA ARG A 531 -19.13 -33.03 25.89
C ARG A 531 -17.62 -33.05 26.14
N LEU A 532 -16.88 -32.16 25.49
CA LEU A 532 -15.42 -32.07 25.64
C LEU A 532 -15.03 -31.64 27.06
N LEU A 533 -15.73 -30.64 27.61
CA LEU A 533 -15.48 -30.16 28.98
C LEU A 533 -15.84 -31.23 30.02
N ASP A 534 -16.95 -31.95 29.84
CA ASP A 534 -17.35 -33.08 30.70
C ASP A 534 -16.29 -34.20 30.67
N GLU A 535 -15.77 -34.55 29.49
CA GLU A 535 -14.75 -35.60 29.31
C GLU A 535 -13.39 -35.22 29.94
N ILE A 536 -13.02 -33.93 29.95
CA ILE A 536 -11.78 -33.45 30.58
C ILE A 536 -11.97 -33.32 32.10
N SER A 537 -13.07 -32.71 32.54
CA SER A 537 -13.35 -32.48 33.96
C SER A 537 -13.56 -33.75 34.77
N SER A 538 -13.96 -34.85 34.12
CA SER A 538 -14.17 -36.15 34.78
C SER A 538 -12.90 -37.00 34.91
N GLN A 539 -11.75 -36.52 34.40
CA GLN A 539 -10.49 -37.24 34.52
C GLN A 539 -9.92 -37.14 35.93
N GLU A 540 -9.56 -38.28 36.51
CA GLU A 540 -8.89 -38.30 37.81
C GLU A 540 -7.59 -37.47 37.80
N ASN A 541 -7.38 -36.72 38.88
CA ASN A 541 -6.24 -35.83 39.09
C ASN A 541 -6.10 -34.73 38.01
N THR A 542 -7.22 -34.27 37.43
CA THR A 542 -7.24 -33.14 36.49
C THR A 542 -8.14 -32.05 37.03
N ASP A 543 -7.53 -30.94 37.45
CA ASP A 543 -8.23 -29.75 37.90
C ASP A 543 -8.44 -28.83 36.68
N MET A 544 -9.67 -28.78 36.15
CA MET A 544 -10.04 -27.91 35.03
C MET A 544 -10.73 -26.65 35.54
N TYR A 545 -10.27 -25.49 35.07
CA TYR A 545 -10.84 -24.18 35.38
C TYR A 545 -11.25 -23.46 34.10
N LEU A 546 -12.51 -23.08 34.02
CA LEU A 546 -13.00 -22.14 33.01
C LEU A 546 -12.72 -20.72 33.50
N ILE A 547 -12.06 -19.91 32.69
CA ILE A 547 -11.76 -18.51 32.99
C ILE A 547 -12.50 -17.61 32.01
N SER A 548 -13.09 -16.50 32.46
CA SER A 548 -13.74 -15.54 31.56
C SER A 548 -13.81 -14.13 32.15
N GLY A 549 -13.99 -13.14 31.27
CA GLY A 549 -14.35 -11.77 31.62
C GLY A 549 -15.86 -11.54 31.81
N ARG A 550 -16.71 -12.56 31.60
CA ARG A 550 -18.16 -12.48 31.78
C ARG A 550 -18.58 -12.39 33.24
N ASP A 551 -19.80 -11.92 33.42
CA ASP A 551 -20.49 -11.88 34.71
C ASP A 551 -20.77 -13.29 35.26
N LYS A 552 -20.89 -13.37 36.58
CA LYS A 552 -21.14 -14.63 37.29
C LYS A 552 -22.55 -15.17 37.04
N GLU A 553 -23.52 -14.32 36.74
CA GLU A 553 -24.91 -14.72 36.52
C GLU A 553 -25.01 -15.59 35.26
N THR A 554 -24.36 -15.18 34.17
CA THR A 554 -24.28 -15.93 32.92
C THR A 554 -23.59 -17.29 33.12
N PHE A 555 -22.45 -17.32 33.81
CA PHE A 555 -21.73 -18.58 34.08
C PHE A 555 -22.48 -19.49 35.06
N THR A 556 -23.26 -18.90 35.97
CA THR A 556 -24.15 -19.65 36.86
C THR A 556 -25.19 -20.42 36.05
N GLU A 557 -25.80 -19.78 35.06
CA GLU A 557 -26.78 -20.41 34.18
C GLU A 557 -26.14 -21.50 33.30
N TRP A 558 -24.98 -21.23 32.70
CA TRP A 558 -24.38 -22.13 31.71
C TRP A 558 -23.64 -23.33 32.32
N PHE A 559 -22.92 -23.13 33.43
CA PHE A 559 -21.89 -24.09 33.86
C PHE A 559 -22.00 -24.56 35.30
N LEU A 560 -22.67 -23.83 36.19
CA LEU A 560 -22.84 -24.28 37.58
C LEU A 560 -23.51 -25.67 37.71
N PRO A 561 -24.53 -26.03 36.91
CA PRO A 561 -25.11 -27.38 36.94
C PRO A 561 -24.12 -28.50 36.59
N LYS A 562 -23.07 -28.19 35.83
CA LYS A 562 -22.02 -29.12 35.42
C LYS A 562 -20.92 -29.31 36.47
N LYS A 563 -20.90 -28.45 37.52
CA LYS A 563 -19.93 -28.49 38.63
C LYS A 563 -18.47 -28.28 38.21
N TYR A 564 -18.23 -27.55 37.13
CA TYR A 564 -16.88 -27.16 36.75
C TYR A 564 -16.30 -26.15 37.74
N ASN A 565 -14.96 -26.08 37.83
CA ASN A 565 -14.32 -24.97 38.53
C ASN A 565 -14.30 -23.75 37.59
N MET A 566 -14.62 -22.58 38.12
CA MET A 566 -14.84 -21.38 37.32
C MET A 566 -14.22 -20.15 37.99
N ILE A 567 -13.60 -19.30 37.18
CA ILE A 567 -13.09 -17.97 37.56
C ILE A 567 -13.68 -16.97 36.57
N VAL A 568 -14.46 -16.02 37.08
CA VAL A 568 -15.22 -15.08 36.23
C VAL A 568 -14.96 -13.63 36.61
N GLU A 569 -15.45 -12.70 35.79
CA GLU A 569 -15.19 -11.26 35.92
C GLU A 569 -13.70 -10.94 36.08
N HIS A 570 -12.84 -11.58 35.27
CA HIS A 570 -11.38 -11.41 35.31
C HIS A 570 -10.69 -11.75 36.64
N GLY A 571 -11.30 -12.61 37.47
CA GLY A 571 -10.71 -13.05 38.74
C GLY A 571 -11.38 -12.51 39.99
N VAL A 572 -12.53 -11.82 39.88
CA VAL A 572 -13.28 -11.35 41.06
C VAL A 572 -13.94 -12.51 41.79
N TRP A 573 -14.51 -13.47 41.04
CA TRP A 573 -15.31 -14.56 41.61
C TRP A 573 -14.73 -15.92 41.25
N ILE A 574 -14.82 -16.85 42.21
CA ILE A 574 -14.44 -18.25 42.02
C ILE A 574 -15.57 -19.19 42.48
N SER A 575 -15.78 -20.26 41.74
CA SER A 575 -16.63 -21.39 42.13
C SER A 575 -15.83 -22.68 41.93
N GLN A 576 -15.88 -23.58 42.92
CA GLN A 576 -15.16 -24.86 42.90
C GLN A 576 -16.15 -25.99 43.20
N GLY A 577 -16.09 -27.09 42.45
CA GLY A 577 -16.93 -28.26 42.68
C GLY A 577 -18.45 -28.02 42.60
N GLY A 578 -18.90 -26.94 41.95
CA GLY A 578 -20.31 -26.54 41.88
C GLY A 578 -20.83 -25.77 43.09
N GLU A 579 -19.95 -25.27 43.96
CA GLU A 579 -20.32 -24.32 45.03
C GLU A 579 -20.73 -22.95 44.45
N GLU A 580 -21.53 -22.18 45.20
CA GLU A 580 -21.86 -20.81 44.82
C GLU A 580 -20.60 -19.92 44.72
N PHE A 581 -20.64 -18.95 43.80
CA PHE A 581 -19.52 -18.03 43.57
C PHE A 581 -19.18 -17.25 44.83
N ARG A 582 -17.92 -17.38 45.27
CA ARG A 582 -17.33 -16.59 46.36
C ARG A 582 -16.36 -15.55 45.81
N MET A 583 -16.29 -14.41 46.48
CA MET A 583 -15.44 -13.30 46.06
C MET A 583 -13.98 -13.56 46.47
N LEU A 584 -13.04 -13.44 45.53
CA LEU A 584 -11.61 -13.64 45.75
C LEU A 584 -10.95 -12.42 46.39
N GLU A 585 -11.41 -11.22 46.04
CA GLU A 585 -10.93 -9.93 46.55
C GLU A 585 -12.08 -8.93 46.75
N ASN A 586 -11.96 -8.06 47.76
CA ASN A 586 -13.00 -7.08 48.08
C ASN A 586 -12.87 -5.84 47.17
N VAL A 587 -13.74 -5.72 46.15
CA VAL A 587 -13.66 -4.65 45.13
C VAL A 587 -14.71 -3.56 45.39
N LYS A 588 -14.30 -2.29 45.37
CA LYS A 588 -15.20 -1.13 45.49
C LYS A 588 -15.78 -0.73 44.12
N LYS A 589 -17.03 -0.25 44.09
CA LYS A 589 -17.72 0.22 42.86
C LYS A 589 -17.84 1.75 42.75
N ASP A 590 -17.61 2.48 43.84
CA ASP A 590 -17.85 3.95 43.95
C ASP A 590 -17.12 4.79 42.90
N TRP A 591 -16.05 4.25 42.29
CA TRP A 591 -15.31 4.91 41.23
C TRP A 591 -16.06 4.94 39.89
N MET A 592 -16.97 3.99 39.64
CA MET A 592 -17.72 3.90 38.38
C MET A 592 -18.60 5.13 38.18
N GLU A 593 -19.26 5.62 39.25
CA GLU A 593 -20.08 6.85 39.21
C GLU A 593 -19.26 8.10 38.85
N LYS A 594 -17.96 8.12 39.15
CA LYS A 594 -17.06 9.23 38.81
C LYS A 594 -16.57 9.18 37.36
N ILE A 595 -16.42 7.97 36.81
CA ILE A 595 -15.91 7.76 35.45
C ILE A 595 -17.02 7.76 34.40
N LEU A 596 -18.22 7.29 34.74
CA LEU A 596 -19.33 7.16 33.80
C LEU A 596 -19.65 8.46 33.04
N PRO A 597 -19.76 9.65 33.67
CA PRO A 597 -20.04 10.89 32.95
C PRO A 597 -18.95 11.27 31.93
N VAL A 598 -17.70 10.89 32.20
CA VAL A 598 -16.58 11.09 31.27
C VAL A 598 -16.78 10.20 30.06
N LEU A 599 -17.07 8.92 30.26
CA LEU A 599 -17.34 7.99 29.15
C LEU A 599 -18.55 8.43 28.33
N GLU A 600 -19.63 8.87 28.98
CA GLU A 600 -20.85 9.37 28.30
C GLU A 600 -20.53 10.56 27.39
N SER A 601 -19.72 11.52 27.88
CA SER A 601 -19.26 12.65 27.06
C SER A 601 -18.48 12.20 25.82
N PHE A 602 -17.70 11.11 25.92
CA PHE A 602 -17.00 10.54 24.77
C PHE A 602 -17.94 9.78 23.83
N VAL A 603 -18.96 9.10 24.34
CA VAL A 603 -20.00 8.46 23.52
C VAL A 603 -20.76 9.49 22.70
N ASP A 604 -21.24 10.57 23.34
CA ASP A 604 -21.98 11.64 22.67
C ASP A 604 -21.20 12.29 21.52
N ARG A 605 -19.87 12.37 21.68
CA ARG A 605 -18.95 12.99 20.71
C ARG A 605 -18.32 12.00 19.74
N THR A 606 -18.67 10.71 19.84
CA THR A 606 -18.08 9.64 19.03
C THR A 606 -19.16 8.70 18.48
N PRO A 607 -19.85 9.08 17.39
CA PRO A 607 -20.92 8.27 16.81
C PRO A 607 -20.48 6.84 16.49
N GLY A 608 -21.27 5.87 16.92
CA GLY A 608 -20.98 4.44 16.79
C GLY A 608 -20.24 3.82 17.98
N SER A 609 -19.86 4.62 18.98
CA SER A 609 -19.37 4.11 20.27
C SER A 609 -20.50 3.91 21.29
N PHE A 610 -20.28 3.07 22.29
CA PHE A 610 -21.22 2.85 23.40
C PHE A 610 -20.48 2.39 24.66
N ILE A 611 -21.14 2.48 25.81
CA ILE A 611 -20.64 1.98 27.09
C ILE A 611 -21.31 0.66 27.41
N GLU A 612 -20.51 -0.30 27.85
CA GLU A 612 -20.95 -1.53 28.50
C GLU A 612 -20.60 -1.42 29.98
N GLU A 613 -21.62 -1.45 30.83
CA GLU A 613 -21.46 -1.45 32.29
C GLU A 613 -21.51 -2.88 32.81
N LYS A 614 -20.43 -3.32 33.46
CA LYS A 614 -20.34 -4.62 34.15
C LYS A 614 -20.30 -4.40 35.65
N ASN A 615 -20.40 -5.49 36.42
CA ASN A 615 -20.45 -5.42 37.87
C ASN A 615 -19.29 -4.63 38.51
N TYR A 616 -18.06 -4.73 38.01
CA TYR A 616 -16.88 -4.04 38.55
C TYR A 616 -15.97 -3.48 37.47
N SER A 617 -16.51 -3.21 36.28
CA SER A 617 -15.77 -2.57 35.19
C SER A 617 -16.70 -1.75 34.29
N LEU A 618 -16.12 -0.75 33.63
CA LEU A 618 -16.77 0.04 32.58
C LEU A 618 -15.98 -0.15 31.29
N ALA A 619 -16.64 -0.54 30.21
CA ALA A 619 -16.00 -0.72 28.91
C ALA A 619 -16.58 0.26 27.87
N TRP A 620 -15.71 1.03 27.22
CA TRP A 620 -16.08 1.91 26.11
C TRP A 620 -15.71 1.25 24.79
N HIS A 621 -16.73 0.89 24.01
CA HIS A 621 -16.58 0.22 22.72
C HIS A 621 -16.64 1.24 21.58
N TYR A 622 -15.68 1.18 20.65
CA TYR A 622 -15.62 2.11 19.51
C TYR A 622 -15.44 1.40 18.17
N ARG A 623 -15.72 0.09 18.12
CA ARG A 623 -15.54 -0.74 16.92
C ARG A 623 -16.34 -0.29 15.70
N LYS A 624 -17.51 0.33 15.88
CA LYS A 624 -18.39 0.79 14.80
C LYS A 624 -18.17 2.25 14.42
N THR A 625 -17.15 2.90 14.97
CA THR A 625 -16.81 4.29 14.67
C THR A 625 -15.94 4.37 13.41
N ASP A 626 -15.82 5.56 12.81
CA ASP A 626 -14.82 5.78 11.76
C ASP A 626 -13.41 5.43 12.30
N PRO A 627 -12.62 4.58 11.63
CA PRO A 627 -11.39 4.03 12.21
C PRO A 627 -10.39 5.09 12.68
N ASP A 628 -10.17 6.14 11.89
CA ASP A 628 -9.20 7.19 12.24
C ASP A 628 -9.75 8.08 13.37
N PHE A 629 -11.05 8.36 13.35
CA PHE A 629 -11.70 9.16 14.39
C PHE A 629 -11.78 8.41 15.72
N GLY A 630 -12.20 7.14 15.69
CA GLY A 630 -12.26 6.25 16.84
C GLY A 630 -10.90 6.08 17.49
N GLN A 631 -9.85 5.88 16.69
CA GLN A 631 -8.48 5.80 17.22
C GLN A 631 -8.05 7.10 17.90
N LYS A 632 -8.29 8.27 17.29
CA LYS A 632 -8.00 9.56 17.94
C LYS A 632 -8.74 9.72 19.26
N ARG A 633 -10.04 9.39 19.29
CA ARG A 633 -10.86 9.44 20.50
C ARG A 633 -10.39 8.47 21.58
N SER A 634 -9.93 7.28 21.20
CA SER A 634 -9.35 6.33 22.15
C SER A 634 -8.08 6.88 22.82
N VAL A 635 -7.20 7.53 22.07
CA VAL A 635 -5.97 8.15 22.63
C VAL A 635 -6.30 9.33 23.56
N GLU A 636 -7.25 10.16 23.17
CA GLU A 636 -7.75 11.26 24.00
C GLU A 636 -8.37 10.72 25.31
N LEU A 637 -9.29 9.76 25.20
CA LEU A 637 -9.95 9.17 26.36
C LEU A 637 -8.94 8.44 27.26
N ASN A 638 -7.97 7.72 26.71
CA ASN A 638 -6.92 7.08 27.49
C ASN A 638 -6.09 8.11 28.28
N THR A 639 -5.78 9.27 27.69
CA THR A 639 -5.06 10.36 28.37
C THR A 639 -5.87 10.95 29.53
N VAL A 640 -7.18 11.15 29.30
CA VAL A 640 -8.11 11.66 30.33
C VAL A 640 -8.26 10.65 31.46
N LEU A 641 -8.53 9.38 31.13
CA LEU A 641 -8.71 8.30 32.12
C LEU A 641 -7.44 8.07 32.93
N THR A 642 -6.27 8.00 32.29
CA THR A 642 -4.97 7.82 32.99
C THR A 642 -4.74 8.94 34.02
N SER A 643 -5.14 10.17 33.70
CA SER A 643 -5.01 11.30 34.61
C SER A 643 -6.02 11.24 35.76
N LEU A 644 -7.26 10.80 35.49
CA LEU A 644 -8.33 10.69 36.49
C LEU A 644 -8.06 9.58 37.50
N ILE A 645 -7.52 8.44 37.04
CA ILE A 645 -7.34 7.25 37.88
C ILE A 645 -5.95 7.16 38.54
N ALA A 646 -5.08 8.15 38.35
CA ALA A 646 -3.68 8.10 38.79
C ALA A 646 -3.48 7.86 40.30
N ASN A 647 -4.48 8.20 41.13
CA ASN A 647 -4.45 8.03 42.58
C ASN A 647 -5.43 6.95 43.08
N ASP A 648 -6.12 6.26 42.18
CA ASP A 648 -7.03 5.17 42.50
C ASP A 648 -6.37 3.82 42.16
N ASP A 649 -6.78 2.73 42.82
CA ASP A 649 -6.33 1.36 42.51
C ASP A 649 -6.97 0.83 41.21
N LEU A 650 -6.96 1.61 40.13
CA LEU A 650 -7.63 1.33 38.86
C LEU A 650 -6.63 1.27 37.69
N SER A 651 -6.98 0.48 36.68
CA SER A 651 -6.22 0.34 35.45
C SER A 651 -7.12 0.51 34.24
N VAL A 652 -6.61 1.19 33.20
CA VAL A 652 -7.21 1.18 31.86
C VAL A 652 -6.59 0.06 31.05
N LEU A 653 -7.43 -0.82 30.52
CA LEU A 653 -7.07 -1.89 29.62
C LEU A 653 -7.51 -1.54 28.21
N ASN A 654 -6.55 -1.49 27.29
CA ASN A 654 -6.80 -1.24 25.88
C ASN A 654 -6.93 -2.58 25.15
N GLY A 655 -8.15 -2.97 24.80
CA GLY A 655 -8.45 -4.16 24.01
C GLY A 655 -8.66 -3.82 22.53
N ASN A 656 -9.07 -4.81 21.73
CA ASN A 656 -9.35 -4.58 20.31
C ASN A 656 -10.62 -3.72 20.11
N LYS A 657 -10.41 -2.42 19.89
CA LYS A 657 -11.45 -1.39 19.69
C LYS A 657 -12.40 -1.25 20.88
N VAL A 658 -11.86 -1.48 22.09
CA VAL A 658 -12.53 -1.33 23.37
C VAL A 658 -11.52 -0.83 24.41
N MET A 659 -11.95 0.04 25.32
CA MET A 659 -11.17 0.42 26.50
C MET A 659 -11.95 0.09 27.76
N GLU A 660 -11.41 -0.78 28.60
CA GLU A 660 -12.04 -1.25 29.83
C GLU A 660 -11.31 -0.68 31.06
N ILE A 661 -12.06 -0.09 31.98
CA ILE A 661 -11.56 0.41 33.26
C ILE A 661 -11.97 -0.58 34.34
N LYS A 662 -11.02 -1.02 35.18
CA LYS A 662 -11.28 -1.92 36.30
C LYS A 662 -10.26 -1.77 37.42
N SER A 663 -10.49 -2.43 38.56
CA SER A 663 -9.54 -2.50 39.68
C SER A 663 -8.23 -3.20 39.28
N SER A 664 -7.10 -2.57 39.61
CA SER A 664 -5.75 -3.10 39.34
C SER A 664 -5.44 -4.35 40.17
N ASN A 665 -6.13 -4.53 41.30
CA ASN A 665 -5.89 -5.65 42.19
C ASN A 665 -6.46 -6.97 41.66
N VAL A 666 -7.37 -6.92 40.67
CA VAL A 666 -8.06 -8.08 40.12
C VAL A 666 -7.65 -8.36 38.67
N ASN A 667 -6.90 -9.45 38.46
CA ASN A 667 -6.55 -9.94 37.13
C ASN A 667 -6.54 -11.49 37.09
N LYS A 668 -6.68 -12.03 35.86
CA LYS A 668 -6.71 -13.48 35.61
C LYS A 668 -5.42 -14.18 36.09
N GLY A 669 -4.26 -13.52 35.98
CA GLY A 669 -2.98 -14.06 36.44
C GLY A 669 -2.97 -14.37 37.94
N ARG A 670 -3.35 -13.39 38.77
CA ARG A 670 -3.39 -13.57 40.22
C ARG A 670 -4.36 -14.68 40.64
N ALA A 671 -5.53 -14.73 39.98
CA ALA A 671 -6.52 -15.76 40.24
C ALA A 671 -5.98 -17.16 39.87
N SER A 672 -5.34 -17.29 38.70
CA SER A 672 -4.71 -18.54 38.25
C SER A 672 -3.56 -18.95 39.15
N MET A 673 -2.72 -18.02 39.61
CA MET A 673 -1.60 -18.32 40.51
C MET A 673 -2.05 -18.75 41.91
N ARG A 674 -3.15 -18.19 42.40
CA ARG A 674 -3.75 -18.61 43.67
C ARG A 674 -4.19 -20.07 43.61
N VAL A 675 -4.89 -20.46 42.54
CA VAL A 675 -5.32 -21.84 42.29
C VAL A 675 -4.12 -22.77 42.09
N TYR A 676 -3.14 -22.36 41.29
CA TYR A 676 -1.91 -23.11 41.09
C TYR A 676 -1.20 -23.43 42.40
N SER A 677 -1.23 -22.51 43.37
CA SER A 677 -0.57 -22.67 44.68
C SER A 677 -1.31 -23.60 45.66
N GLU A 678 -2.53 -24.06 45.34
CA GLU A 678 -3.32 -24.94 46.23
C GLU A 678 -2.76 -26.38 46.27
N HIS A 679 -2.13 -26.82 45.19
CA HIS A 679 -1.64 -28.19 45.03
C HIS A 679 -0.33 -28.24 44.25
N ASP A 680 0.38 -29.37 44.33
CA ASP A 680 1.59 -29.61 43.54
C ASP A 680 1.22 -30.19 42.18
N TYR A 681 1.28 -29.36 41.14
CA TYR A 681 0.95 -29.71 39.76
C TYR A 681 2.22 -30.00 38.95
N ASP A 682 2.29 -31.18 38.34
CA ASP A 682 3.41 -31.57 37.47
C ASP A 682 3.11 -31.34 35.97
N PHE A 683 1.91 -30.86 35.65
CA PHE A 683 1.56 -30.35 34.34
C PHE A 683 0.55 -29.20 34.45
N VAL A 684 0.86 -28.07 33.80
CA VAL A 684 0.00 -26.88 33.74
C VAL A 684 -0.20 -26.48 32.29
N PHE A 685 -1.46 -26.32 31.88
CA PHE A 685 -1.86 -25.85 30.56
C PHE A 685 -2.78 -24.65 30.69
N ALA A 686 -2.53 -23.61 29.88
CA ALA A 686 -3.38 -22.42 29.83
C ALA A 686 -3.55 -21.97 28.38
N ILE A 687 -4.79 -21.69 27.98
CA ILE A 687 -5.12 -21.17 26.65
C ILE A 687 -6.07 -19.98 26.74
N GLY A 688 -5.83 -18.95 25.94
CA GLY A 688 -6.65 -17.74 25.89
C GLY A 688 -6.37 -16.86 24.67
N ASP A 689 -7.27 -15.94 24.34
CA ASP A 689 -7.22 -15.13 23.11
C ASP A 689 -7.02 -13.63 23.40
N ASP A 690 -7.32 -13.16 24.61
CA ASP A 690 -7.42 -11.74 24.93
C ASP A 690 -6.16 -11.24 25.66
N TRP A 691 -5.96 -9.91 25.69
CA TRP A 691 -4.90 -9.26 26.46
C TRP A 691 -4.98 -9.61 27.95
N THR A 692 -6.19 -9.82 28.50
CA THR A 692 -6.32 -10.16 29.92
C THR A 692 -5.73 -11.54 30.27
N ASP A 693 -5.58 -12.44 29.30
CA ASP A 693 -4.91 -13.73 29.46
C ASP A 693 -3.39 -13.61 29.47
N GLU A 694 -2.82 -12.50 28.98
CA GLU A 694 -1.39 -12.25 29.01
C GLU A 694 -0.85 -12.19 30.45
N PHE A 695 -1.65 -11.67 31.40
CA PHE A 695 -1.33 -11.72 32.82
C PHE A 695 -1.26 -13.16 33.34
N MET A 696 -2.13 -14.05 32.84
CA MET A 696 -2.07 -15.47 33.17
C MET A 696 -0.83 -16.14 32.57
N PHE A 697 -0.50 -15.86 31.30
CA PHE A 697 0.70 -16.42 30.67
C PHE A 697 2.00 -15.94 31.33
N GLN A 698 2.01 -14.71 31.82
CA GLN A 698 3.17 -14.10 32.48
C GLN A 698 3.38 -14.62 33.90
N GLU A 699 2.30 -14.77 34.69
CA GLU A 699 2.41 -15.14 36.10
C GLU A 699 2.58 -16.65 36.32
N LEU A 700 2.03 -17.49 35.44
CA LEU A 700 2.19 -18.95 35.53
C LEU A 700 3.68 -19.38 35.43
N PRO A 701 4.08 -20.49 36.07
CA PRO A 701 5.45 -20.98 36.04
C PRO A 701 5.99 -21.14 34.62
N LYS A 702 7.30 -20.94 34.44
CA LYS A 702 7.97 -21.03 33.14
C LYS A 702 7.87 -22.40 32.50
N GLU A 703 7.52 -23.45 33.24
CA GLU A 703 7.35 -24.81 32.79
C GLU A 703 5.96 -25.03 32.15
N SER A 704 5.00 -24.15 32.41
CA SER A 704 3.62 -24.24 31.93
C SER A 704 3.51 -24.19 30.41
N VAL A 705 2.55 -24.92 29.84
CA VAL A 705 2.19 -24.84 28.42
C VAL A 705 1.17 -23.73 28.23
N THR A 706 1.61 -22.57 27.76
CA THR A 706 0.75 -21.40 27.52
C THR A 706 0.52 -21.21 26.03
N ILE A 707 -0.73 -21.03 25.62
CA ILE A 707 -1.15 -20.94 24.22
C ILE A 707 -2.02 -19.72 23.99
N LYS A 708 -1.64 -18.87 23.02
CA LYS A 708 -2.45 -17.77 22.52
C LYS A 708 -3.36 -18.24 21.39
N VAL A 709 -4.63 -17.87 21.41
CA VAL A 709 -5.51 -18.01 20.23
C VAL A 709 -5.40 -16.72 19.41
N GLY A 710 -5.07 -16.86 18.13
CA GLY A 710 -4.75 -15.75 17.24
C GLY A 710 -3.26 -15.36 17.24
N ARG A 711 -2.87 -14.51 16.28
CA ARG A 711 -1.47 -14.19 15.94
C ARG A 711 -0.95 -12.87 16.53
N GLN A 712 -1.52 -12.44 17.66
CA GLN A 712 -1.10 -11.19 18.30
C GLN A 712 0.19 -11.37 19.11
N LYS A 713 0.89 -10.26 19.38
CA LYS A 713 2.04 -10.25 20.30
C LYS A 713 1.59 -10.78 21.67
N THR A 714 2.28 -11.81 22.17
CA THR A 714 1.88 -12.54 23.37
C THR A 714 3.10 -12.97 24.20
N GLN A 715 2.88 -13.14 25.51
CA GLN A 715 3.77 -13.80 26.47
C GLN A 715 3.57 -15.33 26.48
N ALA A 716 2.55 -15.84 25.79
CA ALA A 716 2.36 -17.27 25.61
C ALA A 716 3.53 -17.90 24.83
N LYS A 717 3.86 -19.15 25.14
CA LYS A 717 4.93 -19.88 24.45
C LYS A 717 4.55 -20.27 23.02
N TYR A 718 3.27 -20.57 22.81
CA TYR A 718 2.74 -21.11 21.55
C TYR A 718 1.49 -20.34 21.12
N PHE A 719 1.11 -20.51 19.85
CA PHE A 719 -0.18 -20.00 19.38
C PHE A 719 -0.93 -21.02 18.53
N VAL A 720 -2.24 -20.83 18.42
CA VAL A 720 -3.14 -21.51 17.49
C VAL A 720 -4.00 -20.49 16.75
N ASP A 721 -4.44 -20.81 15.53
CA ASP A 721 -5.00 -19.81 14.63
C ASP A 721 -6.41 -19.34 15.01
N ASN A 722 -7.27 -20.26 15.49
CA ASN A 722 -8.66 -19.94 15.79
C ASN A 722 -9.32 -20.95 16.77
N THR A 723 -10.54 -20.64 17.17
CA THR A 723 -11.40 -21.47 18.04
C THR A 723 -11.57 -22.92 17.55
N LYS A 724 -11.57 -23.19 16.24
CA LYS A 724 -11.65 -24.59 15.74
C LYS A 724 -10.40 -25.38 16.08
N ASN A 725 -9.22 -24.76 16.00
CA ASN A 725 -7.97 -25.39 16.43
C ASN A 725 -7.97 -25.67 17.93
N VAL A 726 -8.54 -24.77 18.74
CA VAL A 726 -8.73 -24.99 20.19
C VAL A 726 -9.58 -26.23 20.44
N ARG A 727 -10.72 -26.37 19.75
CA ARG A 727 -11.58 -27.56 19.87
C ARG A 727 -10.88 -28.85 19.48
N SER A 728 -10.02 -28.80 18.46
CA SER A 728 -9.19 -29.95 18.09
C SER A 728 -8.19 -30.34 19.19
N ILE A 729 -7.62 -29.38 19.92
CA ILE A 729 -6.77 -29.66 21.08
C ILE A 729 -7.57 -30.32 22.19
N LEU A 730 -8.74 -29.76 22.53
CA LEU A 730 -9.61 -30.32 23.57
C LEU A 730 -10.04 -31.75 23.27
N LYS A 731 -10.34 -32.07 22.01
CA LYS A 731 -10.61 -33.45 21.56
C LYS A 731 -9.48 -34.40 21.93
N ARG A 732 -8.21 -33.99 21.78
CA ARG A 732 -7.05 -34.82 22.15
C ARG A 732 -6.93 -34.98 23.66
N PHE A 733 -7.23 -33.95 24.46
CA PHE A 733 -7.28 -34.09 25.92
C PHE A 733 -8.43 -34.98 26.39
N ALA A 734 -9.55 -34.97 25.68
CA ALA A 734 -10.75 -35.74 25.99
C ALA A 734 -10.67 -37.23 25.58
N GLU A 735 -9.77 -37.59 24.64
CA GLU A 735 -9.49 -38.98 24.27
C GLU A 735 -9.08 -39.80 25.51
N LYS A 736 -9.97 -40.71 25.93
CA LYS A 736 -9.75 -41.59 27.09
C LYS A 736 -8.47 -42.42 26.92
N ARG A 737 -7.77 -42.62 28.04
CA ARG A 737 -6.60 -43.48 28.19
C ARG A 737 -6.82 -44.89 27.65
#